data_AF-A0A9D5ZLZ1-F1
#
_entry.id   AF-A0A9D5ZLZ1-F1
#
_cell.length_a   1.000
_cell.length_b   1.000
_cell.length_c   1.000
_cell.angle_alpha   90.00
_cell.angle_beta   90.00
_cell.angle_gamma   90.00
#
_symmetry.space_group_name_H-M   'P 1'
#
loop_
_entity.id
_entity.type
_entity.pdbx_description
1 polymer ?
#
loop_
_entity_poly.entity_id
_entity_poly.type
_entity_poly.pdbx_seq_one_letter_code
_entity_poly.pdbx_strand_id
1 'polypeptide(L)'
;MRNIKKNILIAAVVTIVAIRVSAALILNPVFASSPSQAPKISAGVKEIYITSQSYTFGSDGMARVLQSLSDVGITSITAEIRLAMNGANESEVYHPPYRSQKIDIINMISHLIHNHSDLVLKPVIFERPGKGVTNRLLAVNPRNVARWFSHYKNVYTLYAAIAAEREVRELVLGVGLTNIWRVDNADLWLNFMEKVARDTKGKTKLSIELTSSRDLDSLREWKIRAPAKWRQLLSLLNLVRVVPSGFPERVSTWRAEALAEQITASLQSVDELFDGKMPLSIASMTVPACDHIAYHEEQVNCLDLHDNNAFNYDVQKNALEALSASLSLIPSPLIDRVQELELNSSNTDPEPLDRERDFRLLLPNPAFQQMLKNFFLPYLTKNPFYDWKSVKNFHYSADDDNVVVDSQKWQACLYYDEEDEKDLIGAIHVRMLANLIGGFPKWQAVWKKLHKYVSGDLFRCQTAFYIGTNYTAKVPDSFLHDSAIYSQTHHLTWMNYKIWDYLEHYKAMMSSNASTAITTTTPPLSPLGFEYVKIDQPLTTPSETNEDPGFFRYFDYKGESFFKLAMWSKESKRFASSPELVEVKLASGIDPLKLQVLSWARHSKLADRTIPYVIRQFNQAGGSLFYFADSPFSYSHYEDRYMIFTDILWDILKEEAPKGPKMALVRLEDISVISEKKYVLWAIDYLAARKIPFSLAVIPFYSNVFPSRFSYSPVWKPISDYPDSIGILQYAKARNADFVFHGVAHQAGNYIGGYMGITGSDFEFWMFPENVPLPNDSTDFILDLLEKGEHIFHKLGIKPVAWENPHYACSVLDSILFGKVFEWNYHRSLYFKTHIQQEGALQPRHRMFECLSEECRSDRRARAREIKVESDISEFGGQIFPYTIYKDIYGQSIIPETLGFIDYTAYRADTWRPVSNHLDILRRAKKLKVIRGAVASFFWHPSVLNGNGLYYLDSPGSYEAMNNGKKTLTEIIEGLQKMGYVFASISDCKLFPRSNCI
;
A
#
# COMPACT_ATOMS: atom_id res chain seq x y z
N MET A 1 18.07 -1.57 -4.88
CA MET A 1 17.08 -1.46 -5.98
C MET A 1 15.64 -1.17 -5.54
N ARG A 2 15.28 -1.22 -4.24
CA ARG A 2 13.98 -0.71 -3.74
C ARG A 2 13.76 0.80 -3.99
N ASN A 3 14.83 1.58 -4.12
CA ASN A 3 14.78 2.98 -4.56
C ASN A 3 14.31 3.17 -6.02
N ILE A 4 14.27 2.13 -6.86
CA ILE A 4 13.92 2.27 -8.28
C ILE A 4 12.40 2.17 -8.48
N LYS A 5 11.66 1.34 -7.73
CA LYS A 5 10.18 1.31 -7.79
C LYS A 5 9.53 2.51 -7.09
N LYS A 6 10.13 3.00 -5.98
CA LYS A 6 9.79 4.30 -5.37
C LYS A 6 9.89 5.41 -6.41
N ASN A 7 10.87 5.33 -7.31
CA ASN A 7 11.09 6.30 -8.36
C ASN A 7 10.34 6.05 -9.69
N ILE A 8 9.64 4.94 -9.94
CA ILE A 8 8.93 4.74 -11.24
C ILE A 8 7.46 5.17 -11.15
N LEU A 9 6.79 4.95 -10.01
CA LEU A 9 5.42 5.46 -9.80
C LEU A 9 5.46 6.95 -9.45
N ILE A 10 6.49 7.35 -8.69
CA ILE A 10 6.89 8.75 -8.59
C ILE A 10 7.37 9.23 -9.96
N ALA A 11 8.18 8.54 -10.78
CA ALA A 11 8.54 9.06 -12.12
C ALA A 11 7.39 9.09 -13.13
N ALA A 12 6.31 8.31 -13.07
CA ALA A 12 5.22 8.56 -14.03
C ALA A 12 4.57 9.93 -13.75
N VAL A 13 4.34 10.26 -12.48
CA VAL A 13 3.70 11.51 -12.03
C VAL A 13 4.71 12.65 -11.92
N VAL A 14 5.93 12.41 -11.48
CA VAL A 14 7.09 13.31 -11.41
C VAL A 14 7.79 13.42 -12.75
N THR A 15 7.60 12.57 -13.76
CA THR A 15 8.06 12.89 -15.13
C THR A 15 7.02 13.75 -15.82
N ILE A 16 5.71 13.48 -15.66
CA ILE A 16 4.64 14.38 -16.12
C ILE A 16 4.72 15.75 -15.41
N VAL A 17 5.01 15.76 -14.11
CA VAL A 17 5.18 16.97 -13.30
C VAL A 17 6.57 17.57 -13.48
N ALA A 18 7.70 16.82 -13.52
CA ALA A 18 9.05 17.38 -13.73
C ALA A 18 9.26 17.95 -15.13
N ILE A 19 8.62 17.43 -16.18
CA ILE A 19 8.64 18.04 -17.51
C ILE A 19 7.86 19.36 -17.50
N ARG A 20 6.71 19.42 -16.81
CA ARG A 20 5.89 20.66 -16.63
C ARG A 20 6.56 21.68 -15.71
N VAL A 21 7.23 21.22 -14.64
CA VAL A 21 8.08 21.95 -13.69
C VAL A 21 9.32 22.51 -14.39
N SER A 22 10.00 21.72 -15.22
CA SER A 22 11.16 22.18 -15.99
C SER A 22 10.75 23.19 -17.05
N ALA A 23 9.65 22.97 -17.78
CA ALA A 23 9.11 23.94 -18.73
C ALA A 23 8.78 25.29 -18.07
N ALA A 24 8.01 25.28 -16.97
CA ALA A 24 7.62 26.49 -16.26
C ALA A 24 8.82 27.23 -15.64
N LEU A 25 9.80 26.52 -15.07
CA LEU A 25 11.04 27.10 -14.52
C LEU A 25 12.00 27.65 -15.59
N ILE A 26 12.00 27.08 -16.80
CA ILE A 26 12.78 27.55 -17.96
C ILE A 26 12.08 28.74 -18.66
N LEU A 27 10.75 28.83 -18.61
CA LEU A 27 9.94 29.89 -19.21
C LEU A 27 9.84 31.15 -18.33
N ASN A 28 9.83 31.00 -17.00
CA ASN A 28 9.70 32.11 -16.05
C ASN A 28 10.77 33.24 -16.18
N PRO A 29 12.07 32.94 -16.40
CA PRO A 29 13.12 33.96 -16.49
C PRO A 29 13.03 34.87 -17.71
N VAL A 30 12.40 34.42 -18.80
CA VAL A 30 12.31 35.13 -20.08
C VAL A 30 11.38 36.34 -20.00
N PHE A 31 10.34 36.28 -19.15
CA PHE A 31 9.32 37.34 -19.03
C PHE A 31 9.54 38.27 -17.84
N ALA A 32 10.67 38.13 -17.13
CA ALA A 32 10.96 38.86 -15.88
C ALA A 32 11.34 40.35 -16.07
N SER A 33 11.41 40.87 -17.30
CA SER A 33 11.74 42.28 -17.56
C SER A 33 10.56 43.25 -17.38
N SER A 34 9.32 42.75 -17.23
CA SER A 34 8.15 43.53 -16.79
C SER A 34 7.07 42.60 -16.20
N PRO A 35 6.91 42.50 -14.86
CA PRO A 35 6.07 41.49 -14.21
C PRO A 35 4.56 41.58 -14.52
N SER A 36 4.07 42.66 -15.12
CA SER A 36 2.64 42.88 -15.36
C SER A 36 2.13 42.42 -16.73
N GLN A 37 3.00 41.94 -17.63
CA GLN A 37 2.66 41.58 -19.02
C GLN A 37 3.09 40.16 -19.44
N ALA A 38 3.65 39.35 -18.54
CA ALA A 38 4.02 37.97 -18.84
C ALA A 38 2.77 37.10 -19.09
N PRO A 39 2.74 36.25 -20.15
CA PRO A 39 1.65 35.31 -20.37
C PRO A 39 1.57 34.31 -19.21
N LYS A 40 0.35 34.00 -18.75
CA LYS A 40 0.12 32.97 -17.75
C LYS A 40 0.47 31.59 -18.33
N ILE A 41 1.15 30.75 -17.56
CA ILE A 41 1.42 29.37 -17.98
C ILE A 41 0.36 28.45 -17.39
N SER A 42 -0.28 27.65 -18.24
CA SER A 42 -1.25 26.64 -17.83
C SER A 42 -0.85 25.23 -18.25
N ALA A 43 -1.32 24.28 -17.45
CA ALA A 43 -1.08 22.86 -17.69
C ALA A 43 -2.36 22.19 -18.19
N GLY A 44 -2.29 21.58 -19.38
CA GLY A 44 -3.39 20.77 -19.92
C GLY A 44 -3.45 19.39 -19.25
N VAL A 45 -4.61 19.02 -18.70
CA VAL A 45 -4.86 17.74 -18.01
C VAL A 45 -5.95 16.98 -18.76
N LYS A 46 -5.62 15.78 -19.27
CA LYS A 46 -6.54 14.91 -20.02
C LYS A 46 -7.43 14.08 -19.10
N GLU A 47 -8.66 13.77 -19.53
CA GLU A 47 -9.66 13.02 -18.75
C GLU A 47 -9.28 11.59 -18.32
N ILE A 48 -8.30 10.95 -18.96
CA ILE A 48 -7.79 9.62 -18.57
C ILE A 48 -7.21 9.56 -17.14
N TYR A 49 -6.97 10.72 -16.51
CA TYR A 49 -6.58 10.86 -15.10
C TYR A 49 -7.77 11.08 -14.16
N ILE A 50 -9.00 10.88 -14.64
CA ILE A 50 -10.23 11.44 -14.04
C ILE A 50 -11.37 10.39 -14.05
N THR A 51 -11.05 9.12 -13.81
CA THR A 51 -12.08 8.07 -13.66
C THR A 51 -12.03 7.46 -12.25
N SER A 52 -13.16 6.90 -11.80
CA SER A 52 -13.29 6.26 -10.48
C SER A 52 -12.39 5.03 -10.27
N GLN A 53 -11.65 4.57 -11.29
CA GLN A 53 -10.78 3.40 -11.22
C GLN A 53 -9.28 3.73 -11.32
N SER A 54 -8.90 4.97 -11.62
CA SER A 54 -7.49 5.38 -11.76
C SER A 54 -7.33 6.81 -11.27
N TYR A 55 -6.83 6.96 -10.03
CA TYR A 55 -6.67 8.22 -9.30
C TYR A 55 -7.95 9.06 -9.28
N THR A 56 -8.78 8.86 -8.26
CA THR A 56 -9.93 9.74 -8.05
C THR A 56 -9.46 11.19 -7.92
N PHE A 57 -10.14 12.09 -8.62
CA PHE A 57 -10.02 13.52 -8.36
C PHE A 57 -10.55 13.76 -6.93
N GLY A 58 -9.65 14.08 -6.00
CA GLY A 58 -9.88 14.03 -4.55
C GLY A 58 -9.01 13.03 -3.78
N SER A 59 -8.16 12.26 -4.47
CA SER A 59 -7.10 11.47 -3.84
C SER A 59 -5.92 12.35 -3.45
N ASP A 60 -5.21 11.92 -2.41
CA ASP A 60 -3.97 12.52 -1.92
C ASP A 60 -2.89 12.63 -3.02
N GLY A 61 -2.94 11.72 -4.01
CA GLY A 61 -2.10 11.76 -5.21
C GLY A 61 -2.33 12.98 -6.10
N MET A 62 -3.59 13.39 -6.30
CA MET A 62 -3.91 14.59 -7.09
C MET A 62 -3.63 15.87 -6.32
N ALA A 63 -3.90 15.91 -5.00
CA ALA A 63 -3.52 17.05 -4.16
C ALA A 63 -2.01 17.33 -4.19
N ARG A 64 -1.18 16.26 -4.17
CA ARG A 64 0.28 16.36 -4.35
C ARG A 64 0.68 16.89 -5.73
N VAL A 65 -0.01 16.48 -6.81
CA VAL A 65 0.23 17.01 -8.17
C VAL A 65 -0.14 18.49 -8.25
N LEU A 66 -1.29 18.88 -7.71
CA LEU A 66 -1.77 20.26 -7.72
C LEU A 66 -0.88 21.20 -6.90
N GLN A 67 -0.37 20.74 -5.75
CA GLN A 67 0.62 21.47 -4.96
C GLN A 67 1.95 21.59 -5.73
N SER A 68 2.43 20.50 -6.34
CA SER A 68 3.68 20.52 -7.10
C SER A 68 3.62 21.43 -8.33
N LEU A 69 2.46 21.57 -8.98
CA LEU A 69 2.24 22.52 -10.09
C LEU A 69 2.22 23.97 -9.59
N SER A 70 1.60 24.23 -8.43
CA SER A 70 1.57 25.55 -7.80
C SER A 70 2.97 26.01 -7.36
N ASP A 71 3.78 25.11 -6.79
CA ASP A 71 5.13 25.40 -6.29
C ASP A 71 6.10 25.85 -7.39
N VAL A 72 5.75 25.62 -8.67
CA VAL A 72 6.59 25.94 -9.84
C VAL A 72 5.98 27.01 -10.75
N GLY A 73 4.97 27.73 -10.25
CA GLY A 73 4.39 28.89 -10.93
C GLY A 73 3.35 28.58 -12.00
N ILE A 74 2.90 27.34 -12.12
CA ILE A 74 1.72 27.01 -12.93
C ILE A 74 0.50 27.41 -12.11
N THR A 75 -0.16 28.47 -12.56
CA THR A 75 -1.27 29.13 -11.83
C THR A 75 -2.63 28.82 -12.43
N SER A 76 -2.68 28.08 -13.55
CA SER A 76 -3.90 27.75 -14.29
C SER A 76 -3.90 26.30 -14.78
N ILE A 77 -5.07 25.65 -14.71
CA ILE A 77 -5.26 24.26 -15.16
C ILE A 77 -6.29 24.24 -16.27
N THR A 78 -5.99 23.57 -17.38
CA THR A 78 -6.98 23.26 -18.42
C THR A 78 -7.45 21.81 -18.25
N ALA A 79 -8.70 21.61 -17.85
CA ALA A 79 -9.34 20.30 -17.77
C ALA A 79 -9.97 19.93 -19.14
N GLU A 80 -9.38 18.96 -19.83
CA GLU A 80 -9.89 18.44 -21.10
C GLU A 80 -10.93 17.35 -20.84
N ILE A 81 -12.19 17.63 -21.16
CA ILE A 81 -13.34 16.75 -20.89
C ILE A 81 -13.73 16.04 -22.18
N ARG A 82 -13.77 14.69 -22.21
CA ARG A 82 -14.08 13.95 -23.44
C ARG A 82 -15.58 13.83 -23.66
N LEU A 83 -16.02 14.40 -24.77
CA LEU A 83 -17.32 14.18 -25.38
C LEU A 83 -17.19 13.08 -26.43
N ALA A 84 -18.28 12.38 -26.69
CA ALA A 84 -18.32 11.27 -27.63
C ALA A 84 -19.24 11.57 -28.82
N MET A 85 -18.81 11.13 -30.00
CA MET A 85 -19.64 10.94 -31.18
C MET A 85 -19.40 9.55 -31.77
N ASN A 86 -20.44 8.95 -32.35
CA ASN A 86 -20.35 7.61 -32.94
C ASN A 86 -19.64 7.59 -34.31
N GLY A 87 -19.31 8.77 -34.84
CA GLY A 87 -18.55 9.01 -36.07
C GLY A 87 -18.66 10.49 -36.48
N ALA A 88 -17.75 10.98 -37.33
CA ALA A 88 -17.70 12.40 -37.73
C ALA A 88 -18.98 12.92 -38.41
N ASN A 89 -19.77 12.04 -39.04
CA ASN A 89 -21.01 12.41 -39.74
C ASN A 89 -22.29 12.28 -38.88
N GLU A 90 -22.15 11.85 -37.64
CA GLU A 90 -23.28 11.68 -36.72
C GLU A 90 -23.73 13.02 -36.12
N SER A 91 -24.98 13.10 -35.68
CA SER A 91 -25.55 14.34 -35.12
C SER A 91 -25.70 14.30 -33.59
N GLU A 92 -25.30 13.20 -32.95
CA GLU A 92 -25.44 13.01 -31.50
C GLU A 92 -24.10 13.19 -30.81
N VAL A 93 -24.03 14.21 -29.95
CA VAL A 93 -22.91 14.45 -29.03
C VAL A 93 -23.38 14.10 -27.63
N TYR A 94 -22.61 13.29 -26.91
CA TYR A 94 -22.99 12.80 -25.57
C TYR A 94 -21.78 12.61 -24.65
N HIS A 95 -22.03 12.46 -23.35
CA HIS A 95 -20.99 12.04 -22.39
C HIS A 95 -20.84 10.51 -22.41
N PRO A 96 -19.63 9.96 -22.49
CA PRO A 96 -19.42 8.52 -22.54
C PRO A 96 -19.87 7.83 -21.24
N PRO A 97 -20.69 6.75 -21.31
CA PRO A 97 -21.34 6.16 -20.14
C PRO A 97 -20.40 5.41 -19.17
N TYR A 98 -19.20 5.01 -19.61
CA TYR A 98 -18.27 4.18 -18.83
C TYR A 98 -16.97 4.87 -18.41
N ARG A 99 -16.75 6.14 -18.79
CA ARG A 99 -15.50 6.86 -18.47
C ARG A 99 -15.72 8.12 -17.63
N SER A 100 -16.81 8.86 -17.84
CA SER A 100 -16.98 10.19 -17.24
C SER A 100 -18.43 10.47 -16.87
N GLN A 101 -18.87 9.99 -15.70
CA GLN A 101 -20.23 10.29 -15.28
C GLN A 101 -20.36 11.77 -14.96
N LYS A 102 -21.53 12.32 -15.26
CA LYS A 102 -21.87 13.73 -15.00
C LYS A 102 -21.51 14.19 -13.58
N ILE A 103 -21.70 13.32 -12.58
CA ILE A 103 -21.40 13.62 -11.17
C ILE A 103 -19.89 13.69 -10.90
N ASP A 104 -19.10 12.86 -11.57
CA ASP A 104 -17.64 12.81 -11.39
C ASP A 104 -16.99 14.10 -11.91
N ILE A 105 -17.48 14.59 -13.05
CA ILE A 105 -17.04 15.86 -13.64
C ILE A 105 -17.39 17.05 -12.73
N ILE A 106 -18.58 17.07 -12.13
CA ILE A 106 -18.99 18.13 -11.18
C ILE A 106 -18.08 18.13 -9.94
N ASN A 107 -17.78 16.94 -9.40
CA ASN A 107 -16.92 16.79 -8.22
C ASN A 107 -15.48 17.21 -8.53
N MET A 108 -14.94 16.82 -9.69
CA MET A 108 -13.63 17.27 -10.18
C MET A 108 -13.55 18.80 -10.23
N ILE A 109 -14.52 19.44 -10.88
CA ILE A 109 -14.52 20.91 -11.05
C ILE A 109 -14.57 21.61 -9.69
N SER A 110 -15.41 21.12 -8.77
CA SER A 110 -15.52 21.67 -7.42
C SER A 110 -14.22 21.56 -6.63
N HIS A 111 -13.48 20.47 -6.79
CA HIS A 111 -12.21 20.24 -6.11
C HIS A 111 -11.07 21.08 -6.70
N LEU A 112 -10.98 21.17 -8.03
CA LEU A 112 -9.98 21.99 -8.71
C LEU A 112 -10.11 23.46 -8.32
N ILE A 113 -11.33 23.98 -8.26
CA ILE A 113 -11.60 25.38 -7.90
C ILE A 113 -11.31 25.67 -6.42
N HIS A 114 -11.49 24.67 -5.54
CA HIS A 114 -11.15 24.85 -4.12
C HIS A 114 -9.64 24.98 -3.89
N ASN A 115 -8.83 24.29 -4.70
CA ASN A 115 -7.38 24.23 -4.53
C ASN A 115 -6.61 25.17 -5.47
N HIS A 116 -7.22 25.62 -6.57
CA HIS A 116 -6.65 26.51 -7.57
C HIS A 116 -7.67 27.56 -7.99
N SER A 117 -7.27 28.83 -8.07
CA SER A 117 -8.18 29.93 -8.41
C SER A 117 -8.41 30.09 -9.93
N ASP A 118 -7.71 29.36 -10.80
CA ASP A 118 -7.73 29.57 -12.25
C ASP A 118 -7.94 28.25 -13.02
N LEU A 119 -9.19 27.95 -13.41
CA LEU A 119 -9.58 26.72 -14.10
C LEU A 119 -10.17 27.03 -15.49
N VAL A 120 -9.73 26.27 -16.49
CA VAL A 120 -10.31 26.22 -17.83
C VAL A 120 -10.98 24.89 -18.06
N LEU A 121 -12.24 24.92 -18.52
CA LEU A 121 -12.93 23.72 -18.99
C LEU A 121 -12.84 23.66 -20.51
N LYS A 122 -12.29 22.55 -21.02
CA LYS A 122 -12.09 22.32 -22.45
C LYS A 122 -12.79 21.02 -22.89
N PRO A 123 -14.10 21.04 -23.20
CA PRO A 123 -14.77 19.89 -23.78
C PRO A 123 -14.26 19.60 -25.20
N VAL A 124 -13.87 18.35 -25.47
CA VAL A 124 -13.29 17.90 -26.74
C VAL A 124 -14.01 16.64 -27.23
N ILE A 125 -14.30 16.55 -28.53
CA ILE A 125 -15.04 15.43 -29.11
C ILE A 125 -14.09 14.33 -29.60
N PHE A 126 -14.42 13.07 -29.26
CA PHE A 126 -13.72 11.86 -29.67
C PHE A 126 -14.67 10.86 -30.36
N GLU A 127 -14.11 10.01 -31.22
CA GLU A 127 -14.85 8.92 -31.87
C GLU A 127 -14.94 7.68 -30.97
N ARG A 128 -16.17 7.17 -30.73
CA ARG A 128 -16.51 5.91 -30.03
C ARG A 128 -15.56 5.47 -28.89
N PRO A 129 -15.60 6.13 -27.72
CA PRO A 129 -14.66 5.90 -26.61
C PRO A 129 -14.79 4.60 -25.80
N GLY A 130 -15.48 3.59 -26.35
CA GLY A 130 -15.71 2.30 -25.67
C GLY A 130 -14.98 1.09 -26.27
N LYS A 131 -14.10 1.27 -27.26
CA LYS A 131 -13.42 0.16 -27.97
C LYS A 131 -12.02 0.52 -28.51
N GLY A 132 -10.99 0.60 -27.67
CA GLY A 132 -9.62 0.83 -28.17
C GLY A 132 -9.33 2.30 -28.52
N VAL A 133 -8.05 2.58 -28.82
CA VAL A 133 -7.45 3.92 -28.99
C VAL A 133 -8.40 4.89 -29.70
N THR A 134 -8.79 5.96 -28.99
CA THR A 134 -9.79 6.93 -29.47
C THR A 134 -9.15 8.10 -30.21
N ASN A 135 -9.62 8.37 -31.42
CA ASN A 135 -9.18 9.54 -32.19
C ASN A 135 -10.00 10.79 -31.82
N ARG A 136 -9.32 11.93 -31.70
CA ARG A 136 -9.95 13.26 -31.59
C ARG A 136 -10.66 13.56 -32.90
N LEU A 137 -11.88 14.12 -32.84
CA LEU A 137 -12.66 14.47 -34.04
C LEU A 137 -12.63 15.97 -34.29
N LEU A 138 -11.92 16.37 -35.35
CA LEU A 138 -11.74 17.78 -35.76
C LEU A 138 -12.58 18.12 -37.00
N ALA A 139 -12.73 17.18 -37.91
CA ALA A 139 -13.51 17.37 -39.14
C ALA A 139 -15.01 17.01 -38.99
N VAL A 140 -15.63 17.28 -37.84
CA VAL A 140 -17.03 16.94 -37.56
C VAL A 140 -17.98 17.52 -38.62
N ASN A 141 -18.70 16.67 -39.34
CA ASN A 141 -19.54 17.01 -40.49
C ASN A 141 -20.92 16.31 -40.42
N PRO A 142 -21.77 16.68 -39.44
CA PRO A 142 -23.00 15.97 -39.13
C PRO A 142 -23.99 16.05 -40.30
N ARG A 143 -24.64 14.93 -40.62
CA ARG A 143 -25.72 14.88 -41.62
C ARG A 143 -26.85 15.85 -41.32
N ASN A 144 -27.09 16.14 -40.04
CA ASN A 144 -28.04 17.15 -39.60
C ASN A 144 -27.37 18.09 -38.59
N VAL A 145 -26.88 19.22 -39.10
CA VAL A 145 -26.16 20.23 -38.32
C VAL A 145 -27.05 20.83 -37.22
N ALA A 146 -28.34 21.09 -37.49
CA ALA A 146 -29.26 21.64 -36.50
C ALA A 146 -29.48 20.67 -35.32
N ARG A 147 -29.62 19.36 -35.59
CA ARG A 147 -29.69 18.32 -34.56
C ARG A 147 -28.39 18.26 -33.77
N TRP A 148 -27.24 18.34 -34.44
CA TRP A 148 -25.94 18.38 -33.79
C TRP A 148 -25.83 19.54 -32.79
N PHE A 149 -26.19 20.75 -33.19
CA PHE A 149 -26.20 21.91 -32.28
C PHE A 149 -27.16 21.73 -31.11
N SER A 150 -28.28 21.04 -31.29
CA SER A 150 -29.20 20.73 -30.18
C SER A 150 -28.54 19.83 -29.14
N HIS A 151 -27.88 18.75 -29.55
CA HIS A 151 -27.16 17.86 -28.63
C HIS A 151 -25.93 18.54 -28.00
N TYR A 152 -25.16 19.27 -28.79
CA TYR A 152 -23.99 20.02 -28.32
C TYR A 152 -24.37 21.06 -27.27
N LYS A 153 -25.47 21.81 -27.51
CA LYS A 153 -26.06 22.75 -26.55
C LYS A 153 -26.50 22.09 -25.25
N ASN A 154 -27.12 20.90 -25.34
CA ASN A 154 -27.58 20.17 -24.15
C ASN A 154 -26.40 19.75 -23.26
N VAL A 155 -25.31 19.28 -23.86
CA VAL A 155 -24.08 18.93 -23.14
C VAL A 155 -23.46 20.15 -22.48
N TYR A 156 -23.35 21.28 -23.20
CA TYR A 156 -22.76 22.51 -22.66
C TYR A 156 -23.62 23.20 -21.59
N THR A 157 -24.92 22.97 -21.56
CA THR A 157 -25.80 23.53 -20.51
C THR A 157 -25.34 23.12 -19.11
N LEU A 158 -24.80 21.90 -18.98
CA LEU A 158 -24.19 21.43 -17.73
C LEU A 158 -22.95 22.25 -17.37
N TYR A 159 -21.98 22.36 -18.30
CA TYR A 159 -20.71 23.04 -18.03
C TYR A 159 -20.89 24.53 -17.78
N ALA A 160 -21.82 25.17 -18.50
CA ALA A 160 -22.14 26.57 -18.30
C ALA A 160 -22.74 26.83 -16.90
N ALA A 161 -23.62 25.94 -16.43
CA ALA A 161 -24.20 26.02 -15.08
C ALA A 161 -23.13 25.84 -13.99
N ILE A 162 -22.24 24.85 -14.14
CA ILE A 162 -21.14 24.63 -13.20
C ILE A 162 -20.18 25.83 -13.21
N ALA A 163 -19.84 26.33 -14.41
CA ALA A 163 -18.96 27.47 -14.58
C ALA A 163 -19.50 28.74 -13.90
N ALA A 164 -20.81 28.99 -13.98
CA ALA A 164 -21.47 30.11 -13.31
C ALA A 164 -21.51 29.96 -11.78
N GLU A 165 -21.78 28.76 -11.27
CA GLU A 165 -21.91 28.50 -9.83
C GLU A 165 -20.55 28.54 -9.13
N ARG A 166 -19.50 28.07 -9.81
CA ARG A 166 -18.18 27.85 -9.23
C ARG A 166 -17.11 28.83 -9.72
N GLU A 167 -17.47 29.81 -10.54
CA GLU A 167 -16.56 30.87 -11.00
C GLU A 167 -15.36 30.33 -11.80
N VAL A 168 -15.60 29.33 -12.65
CA VAL A 168 -14.62 28.85 -13.64
C VAL A 168 -14.15 30.03 -14.49
N ARG A 169 -12.82 30.21 -14.64
CA ARG A 169 -12.26 31.34 -15.41
C ARG A 169 -12.70 31.28 -16.86
N GLU A 170 -12.58 30.13 -17.50
CA GLU A 170 -12.76 30.01 -18.95
C GLU A 170 -13.47 28.71 -19.36
N LEU A 171 -14.35 28.81 -20.35
CA LEU A 171 -15.02 27.68 -20.99
C LEU A 171 -14.76 27.73 -22.50
N VAL A 172 -14.03 26.75 -23.02
CA VAL A 172 -13.72 26.60 -24.44
C VAL A 172 -14.94 26.02 -25.14
N LEU A 173 -15.49 26.74 -26.13
CA LEU A 173 -16.78 26.42 -26.77
C LEU A 173 -16.67 25.46 -27.94
N GLY A 174 -15.47 25.28 -28.48
CA GLY A 174 -15.22 24.41 -29.61
C GLY A 174 -13.74 24.33 -29.87
N VAL A 175 -13.27 23.13 -30.21
CA VAL A 175 -11.88 22.90 -30.57
C VAL A 175 -11.80 22.27 -31.94
N GLY A 176 -11.17 22.99 -32.89
CA GLY A 176 -10.88 22.51 -34.23
C GLY A 176 -12.09 22.01 -35.00
N LEU A 177 -13.24 22.69 -34.92
CA LEU A 177 -14.52 22.28 -35.52
C LEU A 177 -14.69 22.81 -36.96
N THR A 178 -13.71 22.58 -37.82
CA THR A 178 -13.56 23.19 -39.15
C THR A 178 -14.85 23.22 -39.97
N ASN A 179 -15.52 22.08 -40.15
CA ASN A 179 -16.70 21.98 -41.01
C ASN A 179 -17.96 22.61 -40.38
N ILE A 180 -17.95 22.87 -39.08
CA ILE A 180 -19.05 23.49 -38.35
C ILE A 180 -18.93 25.03 -38.38
N TRP A 181 -17.71 25.58 -38.50
CA TRP A 181 -17.45 27.03 -38.55
C TRP A 181 -17.95 27.76 -39.80
N ARG A 182 -18.53 27.04 -40.77
CA ARG A 182 -19.05 27.61 -42.03
C ARG A 182 -20.13 28.67 -41.78
N VAL A 183 -20.15 29.69 -42.64
CA VAL A 183 -21.09 30.82 -42.54
C VAL A 183 -22.57 30.41 -42.58
N ASP A 184 -22.89 29.30 -43.25
CA ASP A 184 -24.27 28.79 -43.31
C ASP A 184 -24.79 28.34 -41.93
N ASN A 185 -23.87 28.05 -40.98
CA ASN A 185 -24.20 27.69 -39.60
C ASN A 185 -24.15 28.89 -38.64
N ALA A 186 -23.94 30.11 -39.14
CA ALA A 186 -23.71 31.30 -38.32
C ALA A 186 -24.81 31.52 -37.27
N ASP A 187 -26.09 31.35 -37.65
CA ASP A 187 -27.22 31.54 -36.74
C ASP A 187 -27.26 30.46 -35.64
N LEU A 188 -26.86 29.22 -35.95
CA LEU A 188 -26.81 28.14 -34.97
C LEU A 188 -25.70 28.36 -33.95
N TRP A 189 -24.53 28.82 -34.40
CA TRP A 189 -23.43 29.22 -33.52
C TRP A 189 -23.81 30.38 -32.62
N LEU A 190 -24.35 31.46 -33.18
CA LEU A 190 -24.75 32.63 -32.38
C LEU A 190 -25.81 32.24 -31.34
N ASN A 191 -26.83 31.47 -31.72
CA ASN A 191 -27.84 30.97 -30.78
C ASN A 191 -27.26 30.08 -29.67
N PHE A 192 -26.25 29.26 -29.99
CA PHE A 192 -25.54 28.45 -29.02
C PHE A 192 -24.70 29.31 -28.06
N MET A 193 -23.83 30.15 -28.61
CA MET A 193 -22.91 30.99 -27.82
C MET A 193 -23.67 31.98 -26.93
N GLU A 194 -24.75 32.59 -27.42
CA GLU A 194 -25.61 33.44 -26.61
C GLU A 194 -26.27 32.68 -25.45
N LYS A 195 -26.67 31.42 -25.67
CA LYS A 195 -27.20 30.59 -24.57
C LYS A 195 -26.11 30.34 -23.54
N VAL A 196 -24.91 29.93 -23.97
CA VAL A 196 -23.81 29.66 -23.05
C VAL A 196 -23.41 30.94 -22.29
N ALA A 197 -23.32 32.09 -22.96
CA ALA A 197 -23.03 33.38 -22.33
C ALA A 197 -24.08 33.80 -21.29
N ARG A 198 -25.37 33.56 -21.57
CA ARG A 198 -26.44 33.77 -20.58
C ARG A 198 -26.32 32.83 -19.39
N ASP A 199 -26.01 31.55 -19.65
CA ASP A 199 -25.92 30.52 -18.61
C ASP A 199 -24.70 30.70 -17.71
N THR A 200 -23.59 31.21 -18.24
CA THR A 200 -22.39 31.56 -17.46
C THR A 200 -22.52 32.89 -16.70
N LYS A 201 -23.61 33.64 -16.91
CA LYS A 201 -23.90 34.94 -16.27
C LYS A 201 -22.79 35.98 -16.41
N GLY A 202 -21.97 35.88 -17.47
CA GLY A 202 -20.81 36.76 -17.68
C GLY A 202 -19.66 36.57 -16.69
N LYS A 203 -19.69 35.54 -15.83
CA LYS A 203 -18.62 35.23 -14.85
C LYS A 203 -17.46 34.43 -15.45
N THR A 204 -17.67 33.80 -16.60
CA THR A 204 -16.70 32.91 -17.25
C THR A 204 -16.38 33.44 -18.64
N LYS A 205 -15.09 33.54 -18.96
CA LYS A 205 -14.59 33.90 -20.30
C LYS A 205 -14.94 32.79 -21.29
N LEU A 206 -15.42 33.17 -22.47
CA LEU A 206 -15.71 32.24 -23.56
C LEU A 206 -14.60 32.31 -24.60
N SER A 207 -14.12 31.14 -25.02
CA SER A 207 -13.06 31.04 -26.02
C SER A 207 -13.34 29.95 -27.05
N ILE A 208 -12.60 30.00 -28.15
CA ILE A 208 -12.55 28.95 -29.17
C ILE A 208 -11.09 28.58 -29.42
N GLU A 209 -10.83 27.31 -29.68
CA GLU A 209 -9.49 26.80 -30.01
C GLU A 209 -9.41 26.45 -31.50
N LEU A 210 -8.56 27.18 -32.21
CA LEU A 210 -8.29 27.04 -33.63
C LEU A 210 -7.05 26.19 -33.80
N THR A 211 -7.17 25.11 -34.56
CA THR A 211 -6.15 24.07 -34.58
C THR A 211 -5.55 23.85 -35.97
N SER A 212 -6.20 24.36 -37.01
CA SER A 212 -5.70 24.28 -38.38
C SER A 212 -6.00 25.52 -39.21
N SER A 213 -5.27 25.69 -40.32
CA SER A 213 -5.55 26.71 -41.34
C SER A 213 -6.97 26.62 -41.91
N ARG A 214 -7.56 25.42 -41.93
CA ARG A 214 -8.93 25.22 -42.42
C ARG A 214 -9.99 25.85 -41.51
N ASP A 215 -9.73 25.94 -40.19
CA ASP A 215 -10.60 26.68 -39.27
C ASP A 215 -10.56 28.18 -39.61
N LEU A 216 -9.37 28.70 -39.88
CA LEU A 216 -9.17 30.09 -40.28
C LEU A 216 -9.89 30.41 -41.59
N ASP A 217 -9.78 29.55 -42.59
CA ASP A 217 -10.44 29.77 -43.89
C ASP A 217 -11.98 29.76 -43.76
N SER A 218 -12.51 28.84 -42.94
CA SER A 218 -13.96 28.78 -42.67
C SER A 218 -14.47 30.04 -41.95
N LEU A 219 -13.69 30.56 -40.99
CA LEU A 219 -14.02 31.80 -40.28
C LEU A 219 -13.78 33.07 -41.14
N ARG A 220 -12.78 33.07 -42.03
CA ARG A 220 -12.56 34.14 -43.02
C ARG A 220 -13.75 34.25 -43.97
N GLU A 221 -14.25 33.12 -44.44
CA GLU A 221 -15.46 33.08 -45.26
C GLU A 221 -16.66 33.69 -44.50
N TRP A 222 -16.82 33.38 -43.22
CA TRP A 222 -17.85 34.00 -42.38
C TRP A 222 -17.65 35.52 -42.26
N LYS A 223 -16.43 36.00 -41.95
CA LYS A 223 -16.11 37.43 -41.86
C LYS A 223 -16.49 38.19 -43.13
N ILE A 224 -16.22 37.61 -44.30
CA ILE A 224 -16.49 38.23 -45.60
C ILE A 224 -17.99 38.16 -45.96
N ARG A 225 -18.62 36.98 -45.84
CA ARG A 225 -19.99 36.75 -46.32
C ARG A 225 -21.07 37.23 -45.36
N ALA A 226 -20.79 37.34 -44.05
CA ALA A 226 -21.77 37.78 -43.05
C ALA A 226 -21.14 38.70 -41.99
N PRO A 227 -20.70 39.92 -42.36
CA PRO A 227 -19.95 40.83 -41.47
C PRO A 227 -20.75 41.33 -40.26
N ALA A 228 -22.08 41.38 -40.33
CA ALA A 228 -22.92 41.72 -39.18
C ALA A 228 -22.90 40.61 -38.12
N LYS A 229 -23.06 39.35 -38.55
CA LYS A 229 -22.99 38.17 -37.69
C LYS A 229 -21.58 37.94 -37.14
N TRP A 230 -20.56 38.26 -37.94
CA TRP A 230 -19.16 38.26 -37.49
C TRP A 230 -18.94 39.22 -36.32
N ARG A 231 -19.44 40.47 -36.40
CA ARG A 231 -19.37 41.42 -35.27
C ARG A 231 -20.07 40.89 -34.01
N GLN A 232 -21.18 40.19 -34.18
CA GLN A 232 -21.90 39.56 -33.06
C GLN A 232 -21.08 38.41 -32.44
N LEU A 233 -20.44 37.57 -33.25
CA LEU A 233 -19.51 36.54 -32.77
C LEU A 233 -18.38 37.16 -31.94
N LEU A 234 -17.76 38.24 -32.43
CA LEU A 234 -16.69 38.94 -31.72
C LEU A 234 -17.16 39.50 -30.37
N SER A 235 -18.43 39.91 -30.24
CA SER A 235 -18.96 40.41 -28.97
C SER A 235 -19.17 39.33 -27.90
N LEU A 236 -19.21 38.06 -28.31
CA LEU A 236 -19.45 36.91 -27.42
C LEU A 236 -18.15 36.21 -26.97
N LEU A 237 -17.03 36.43 -27.68
CA LEU A 237 -15.75 35.80 -27.37
C LEU A 237 -14.84 36.75 -26.57
N ASN A 238 -14.09 36.18 -25.63
CA ASN A 238 -13.14 36.91 -24.80
C ASN A 238 -11.68 36.64 -25.16
N LEU A 239 -11.39 35.49 -25.76
CA LEU A 239 -10.04 34.98 -26.04
C LEU A 239 -10.10 34.01 -27.23
N VAL A 240 -9.05 33.99 -28.04
CA VAL A 240 -8.85 32.96 -29.07
C VAL A 240 -7.63 32.12 -28.73
N ARG A 241 -7.83 30.81 -28.68
CA ARG A 241 -6.78 29.82 -28.46
C ARG A 241 -6.24 29.36 -29.81
N VAL A 242 -4.91 29.34 -29.95
CA VAL A 242 -4.19 29.07 -31.18
C VAL A 242 -3.25 27.90 -30.95
N VAL A 243 -3.37 26.85 -31.74
CA VAL A 243 -2.40 25.74 -31.73
C VAL A 243 -1.38 25.96 -32.84
N PRO A 244 -0.10 26.27 -32.54
CA PRO A 244 0.91 26.44 -33.56
C PRO A 244 1.21 25.13 -34.28
N SER A 245 1.56 25.22 -35.55
CA SER A 245 1.86 24.06 -36.42
C SER A 245 3.14 24.29 -37.22
N GLY A 246 3.62 23.28 -37.94
CA GLY A 246 4.78 23.41 -38.83
C GLY A 246 6.15 23.25 -38.13
N PHE A 247 6.17 22.67 -36.93
CA PHE A 247 7.43 22.38 -36.23
C PHE A 247 8.22 21.26 -36.91
N PRO A 248 9.57 21.26 -36.82
CA PRO A 248 10.39 20.19 -37.36
C PRO A 248 10.02 18.80 -36.80
N GLU A 249 10.05 17.78 -37.67
CA GLU A 249 9.79 16.36 -37.33
C GLU A 249 10.83 15.76 -36.37
N ARG A 250 12.01 16.38 -36.25
CA ARG A 250 13.03 16.00 -35.28
C ARG A 250 13.10 17.01 -34.14
N VAL A 251 12.81 16.56 -32.93
CA VAL A 251 12.81 17.41 -31.72
C VAL A 251 14.22 17.90 -31.40
N SER A 252 15.26 17.11 -31.66
CA SER A 252 16.67 17.53 -31.52
C SER A 252 17.09 18.67 -32.45
N THR A 253 16.33 18.92 -33.52
CA THR A 253 16.60 20.03 -34.45
C THR A 253 15.80 21.28 -34.12
N TRP A 254 14.98 21.26 -33.07
CA TRP A 254 14.31 22.47 -32.60
C TRP A 254 15.34 23.53 -32.19
N ARG A 255 15.23 24.70 -32.80
CA ARG A 255 16.04 25.90 -32.53
C ARG A 255 15.11 27.06 -32.27
N ALA A 256 15.49 27.98 -31.39
CA ALA A 256 14.63 29.05 -30.92
C ALA A 256 14.08 29.90 -32.07
N GLU A 257 14.92 30.25 -33.05
CA GLU A 257 14.58 31.08 -34.20
C GLU A 257 13.55 30.39 -35.10
N ALA A 258 13.76 29.11 -35.40
CA ALA A 258 12.84 28.33 -36.24
C ALA A 258 11.47 28.11 -35.56
N LEU A 259 11.47 27.86 -34.25
CA LEU A 259 10.21 27.76 -33.49
C LEU A 259 9.50 29.11 -33.42
N ALA A 260 10.24 30.21 -33.24
CA ALA A 260 9.68 31.56 -33.17
C ALA A 260 9.02 31.95 -34.49
N GLU A 261 9.62 31.60 -35.62
CA GLU A 261 9.06 31.82 -36.96
C GLU A 261 7.70 31.10 -37.12
N GLN A 262 7.62 29.82 -36.77
CA GLN A 262 6.38 29.03 -36.88
C GLN A 262 5.27 29.51 -35.93
N ILE A 263 5.63 29.85 -34.69
CA ILE A 263 4.68 30.40 -33.71
C ILE A 263 4.19 31.77 -34.17
N THR A 264 5.09 32.64 -34.65
CA THR A 264 4.75 33.98 -35.15
C THR A 264 3.82 33.89 -36.35
N ALA A 265 4.09 33.00 -37.31
CA ALA A 265 3.23 32.80 -38.48
C ALA A 265 1.81 32.34 -38.10
N SER A 266 1.71 31.42 -37.12
CA SER A 266 0.43 30.92 -36.62
C SER A 266 -0.36 32.02 -35.89
N LEU A 267 0.30 32.78 -35.01
CA LEU A 267 -0.31 33.89 -34.28
C LEU A 267 -0.74 35.03 -35.22
N GLN A 268 0.11 35.39 -36.18
CA GLN A 268 -0.16 36.46 -37.15
C GLN A 268 -1.38 36.13 -38.02
N SER A 269 -1.50 34.89 -38.49
CA SER A 269 -2.64 34.45 -39.30
C SER A 269 -3.98 34.56 -38.57
N VAL A 270 -3.97 34.29 -37.27
CA VAL A 270 -5.14 34.46 -36.40
C VAL A 270 -5.37 35.95 -36.14
N ASP A 271 -4.31 36.69 -35.83
CA ASP A 271 -4.40 38.11 -35.50
C ASP A 271 -5.00 38.95 -36.64
N GLU A 272 -4.59 38.68 -37.88
CA GLU A 272 -5.13 39.31 -39.09
C GLU A 272 -6.63 39.00 -39.28
N LEU A 273 -7.06 37.78 -38.96
CA LEU A 273 -8.47 37.41 -39.02
C LEU A 273 -9.30 38.21 -38.00
N PHE A 274 -8.76 38.43 -36.80
CA PHE A 274 -9.43 39.16 -35.72
C PHE A 274 -9.12 40.67 -35.68
N ASP A 275 -8.53 41.22 -36.75
CA ASP A 275 -8.14 42.64 -36.88
C ASP A 275 -7.27 43.16 -35.73
N GLY A 276 -6.51 42.27 -35.10
CA GLY A 276 -5.69 42.58 -33.93
C GLY A 276 -6.43 42.92 -32.64
N LYS A 277 -7.74 42.66 -32.58
CA LYS A 277 -8.62 43.11 -31.47
C LYS A 277 -8.83 42.08 -30.36
N MET A 278 -8.39 40.83 -30.57
CA MET A 278 -8.64 39.73 -29.64
C MET A 278 -7.38 39.37 -28.86
N PRO A 279 -7.49 39.16 -27.54
CA PRO A 279 -6.48 38.44 -26.79
C PRO A 279 -6.23 37.05 -27.39
N LEU A 280 -4.99 36.59 -27.28
CA LEU A 280 -4.55 35.29 -27.80
C LEU A 280 -4.07 34.38 -26.66
N SER A 281 -4.25 33.08 -26.83
CA SER A 281 -3.58 32.06 -26.02
C SER A 281 -2.93 31.05 -26.94
N ILE A 282 -1.68 30.69 -26.66
CA ILE A 282 -1.01 29.57 -27.33
C ILE A 282 -1.48 28.31 -26.63
N ALA A 283 -2.22 27.45 -27.33
CA ALA A 283 -2.90 26.31 -26.75
C ALA A 283 -2.31 24.97 -27.22
N SER A 284 -2.53 23.93 -26.40
CA SER A 284 -2.25 22.53 -26.73
C SER A 284 -0.80 22.24 -27.19
N MET A 285 0.17 23.07 -26.78
CA MET A 285 1.56 22.93 -27.18
C MET A 285 2.15 21.65 -26.59
N THR A 286 2.55 20.71 -27.44
CA THR A 286 3.02 19.38 -27.01
C THR A 286 4.51 19.24 -27.29
N VAL A 287 5.33 19.04 -26.25
CA VAL A 287 6.78 18.82 -26.43
C VAL A 287 7.10 17.33 -26.25
N PRO A 288 7.46 16.58 -27.32
CA PRO A 288 7.66 15.13 -27.31
C PRO A 288 8.81 14.68 -26.41
N ALA A 289 8.65 13.53 -25.76
CA ALA A 289 9.75 12.83 -25.12
C ALA A 289 10.55 11.97 -26.12
N CYS A 290 10.18 11.91 -27.40
CA CYS A 290 10.88 11.17 -28.46
C CYS A 290 11.51 12.13 -29.48
N ASP A 291 12.61 11.71 -30.12
CA ASP A 291 13.33 12.57 -31.07
C ASP A 291 12.62 12.68 -32.42
N HIS A 292 12.15 11.58 -32.98
CA HIS A 292 11.50 11.57 -34.29
C HIS A 292 9.99 11.42 -34.15
N ILE A 293 9.27 12.40 -34.70
CA ILE A 293 7.83 12.49 -34.59
C ILE A 293 7.16 12.65 -35.95
N ALA A 294 6.03 11.98 -36.11
CA ALA A 294 5.04 12.32 -37.12
C ALA A 294 3.94 13.15 -36.48
N TYR A 295 3.64 14.29 -37.10
CA TYR A 295 2.41 15.02 -36.82
C TYR A 295 1.28 14.36 -37.60
N HIS A 296 0.40 13.63 -36.92
CA HIS A 296 -0.87 13.18 -37.47
C HIS A 296 -1.98 14.05 -36.91
N GLU A 297 -2.46 15.00 -37.72
CA GLU A 297 -3.44 16.01 -37.33
C GLU A 297 -2.94 16.86 -36.13
N GLU A 298 -3.46 16.59 -34.92
CA GLU A 298 -3.10 17.24 -33.66
C GLU A 298 -2.46 16.28 -32.65
N GLN A 299 -2.16 15.05 -33.08
CA GLN A 299 -1.47 14.07 -32.29
C GLN A 299 -0.04 13.96 -32.77
N VAL A 300 0.88 14.06 -31.83
CA VAL A 300 2.30 13.85 -32.09
C VAL A 300 2.59 12.37 -31.84
N ASN A 301 2.92 11.62 -32.90
CA ASN A 301 3.23 10.20 -32.85
C ASN A 301 4.73 9.97 -32.88
N CYS A 302 5.25 9.17 -31.95
CA CYS A 302 6.67 8.78 -31.96
C CYS A 302 6.90 7.69 -33.00
N LEU A 303 7.80 7.94 -33.96
CA LEU A 303 8.06 7.02 -35.07
C LEU A 303 9.11 5.93 -34.74
N ASP A 304 9.91 6.12 -33.69
CA ASP A 304 11.07 5.26 -33.38
C ASP A 304 10.78 4.19 -32.29
N LEU A 305 9.51 3.83 -32.03
CA LEU A 305 9.10 2.97 -30.90
C LEU A 305 9.49 1.47 -31.00
N HIS A 306 10.14 1.02 -32.07
CA HIS A 306 10.46 -0.40 -32.28
C HIS A 306 11.77 -0.88 -31.63
N ASP A 307 12.69 0.01 -31.27
CA ASP A 307 13.96 -0.33 -30.60
C ASP A 307 13.96 0.18 -29.16
N ASN A 308 13.52 -0.64 -28.20
CA ASN A 308 13.76 -0.65 -26.73
C ASN A 308 14.27 0.59 -25.93
N ASN A 309 14.19 1.85 -26.41
CA ASN A 309 14.75 3.05 -25.77
C ASN A 309 14.16 4.37 -26.35
N ALA A 310 12.85 4.47 -26.54
CA ALA A 310 12.24 5.55 -27.32
C ALA A 310 11.93 6.88 -26.60
N PHE A 311 12.32 7.06 -25.33
CA PHE A 311 12.15 8.35 -24.62
C PHE A 311 13.51 8.99 -24.28
N ASN A 312 13.79 10.14 -24.90
CA ASN A 312 14.96 10.97 -24.73
C ASN A 312 14.62 12.30 -24.04
N TYR A 313 14.66 12.29 -22.71
CA TYR A 313 14.33 13.44 -21.87
C TYR A 313 15.32 14.62 -22.03
N ASP A 314 16.55 14.37 -22.45
CA ASP A 314 17.53 15.42 -22.74
C ASP A 314 17.14 16.18 -24.02
N VAL A 315 16.66 15.47 -25.05
CA VAL A 315 16.08 16.08 -26.26
C VAL A 315 14.83 16.88 -25.92
N GLN A 316 13.94 16.34 -25.08
CA GLN A 316 12.74 17.06 -24.63
C GLN A 316 13.06 18.33 -23.84
N LYS A 317 14.07 18.28 -22.96
CA LYS A 317 14.53 19.46 -22.23
C LYS A 317 15.09 20.52 -23.17
N ASN A 318 15.99 20.14 -24.08
CA ASN A 318 16.56 21.08 -25.05
C ASN A 318 15.48 21.71 -25.93
N ALA A 319 14.44 20.95 -26.27
CA ALA A 319 13.27 21.45 -26.98
C ALA A 319 12.43 22.43 -26.15
N LEU A 320 12.27 22.19 -24.84
CA LEU A 320 11.64 23.14 -23.92
C LEU A 320 12.46 24.43 -23.76
N GLU A 321 13.79 24.35 -23.71
CA GLU A 321 14.68 25.52 -23.70
C GLU A 321 14.58 26.30 -25.01
N ALA A 322 14.57 25.61 -26.15
CA ALA A 322 14.39 26.24 -27.46
C ALA A 322 13.00 26.90 -27.59
N LEU A 323 11.94 26.24 -27.10
CA LEU A 323 10.58 26.79 -27.08
C LEU A 323 10.49 28.00 -26.14
N SER A 324 11.18 27.99 -25.00
CA SER A 324 11.22 29.14 -24.10
C SER A 324 11.93 30.33 -24.74
N ALA A 325 13.11 30.09 -25.29
CA ALA A 325 13.88 31.11 -25.99
C ALA A 325 13.09 31.68 -27.18
N SER A 326 12.31 30.85 -27.89
CA SER A 326 11.54 31.28 -29.05
C SER A 326 10.45 32.28 -28.73
N LEU A 327 9.82 32.21 -27.55
CA LEU A 327 8.77 33.15 -27.15
C LEU A 327 9.32 34.58 -27.02
N SER A 328 10.56 34.74 -26.57
CA SER A 328 11.25 36.05 -26.51
C SER A 328 11.59 36.63 -27.88
N LEU A 329 11.56 35.81 -28.94
CA LEU A 329 11.85 36.23 -30.31
C LEU A 329 10.57 36.60 -31.09
N ILE A 330 9.39 36.41 -30.50
CA ILE A 330 8.11 36.81 -31.12
C ILE A 330 7.99 38.34 -31.07
N PRO A 331 7.75 39.02 -32.21
CA PRO A 331 7.72 40.48 -32.27
C PRO A 331 6.48 41.08 -31.58
N SER A 332 6.64 42.22 -30.89
CA SER A 332 5.52 43.08 -30.51
C SER A 332 4.83 43.68 -31.75
N PRO A 333 3.50 43.87 -31.76
CA PRO A 333 2.56 43.69 -30.64
C PRO A 333 1.94 42.28 -30.55
N LEU A 334 2.44 41.27 -31.28
CA LEU A 334 1.87 39.92 -31.26
C LEU A 334 2.08 39.25 -29.89
N ILE A 335 3.31 39.28 -29.37
CA ILE A 335 3.61 38.67 -28.07
C ILE A 335 2.84 39.35 -26.92
N ASP A 336 2.64 40.67 -27.00
CA ASP A 336 1.92 41.47 -25.99
C ASP A 336 0.43 41.10 -25.89
N ARG A 337 -0.12 40.41 -26.89
CA ARG A 337 -1.51 39.92 -26.90
C ARG A 337 -1.66 38.49 -26.40
N VAL A 338 -0.56 37.76 -26.24
CA VAL A 338 -0.59 36.41 -25.69
C VAL A 338 -0.80 36.51 -24.18
N GLN A 339 -1.98 36.10 -23.71
CA GLN A 339 -2.34 36.12 -22.28
C GLN A 339 -2.04 34.79 -21.59
N GLU A 340 -2.00 33.69 -22.34
CA GLU A 340 -1.79 32.36 -21.79
C GLU A 340 -1.03 31.43 -22.75
N LEU A 341 -0.14 30.60 -22.19
CA LEU A 341 0.53 29.48 -22.83
C LEU A 341 0.12 28.17 -22.15
N GLU A 342 -0.62 27.31 -22.84
CA GLU A 342 -1.01 25.97 -22.40
C GLU A 342 -0.02 24.91 -22.91
N LEU A 343 0.59 24.18 -21.99
CA LEU A 343 1.53 23.10 -22.28
C LEU A 343 0.93 21.72 -21.98
N ASN A 344 1.14 20.78 -22.91
CA ASN A 344 0.75 19.38 -22.83
C ASN A 344 1.98 18.47 -22.75
N SER A 345 1.94 17.46 -21.89
CA SER A 345 2.96 16.40 -21.84
C SER A 345 2.69 15.34 -22.91
N SER A 346 3.73 14.94 -23.61
CA SER A 346 3.73 14.00 -24.73
C SER A 346 3.93 12.55 -24.30
N ASN A 347 2.89 11.96 -23.72
CA ASN A 347 2.72 10.53 -23.87
C ASN A 347 1.63 10.36 -24.92
N THR A 348 2.07 9.94 -26.11
CA THR A 348 1.26 9.39 -27.19
C THR A 348 0.17 8.50 -26.63
N ASP A 349 -1.08 8.71 -27.07
CA ASP A 349 -2.15 7.73 -26.88
C ASP A 349 -1.70 6.45 -27.62
N PRO A 350 -1.50 5.36 -26.87
CA PRO A 350 -2.52 4.34 -26.99
C PRO A 350 -3.13 4.13 -25.62
N GLU A 351 -4.46 4.09 -25.61
CA GLU A 351 -5.21 3.37 -24.61
C GLU A 351 -4.45 2.14 -24.11
N PRO A 352 -4.45 1.87 -22.79
CA PRO A 352 -4.36 0.49 -22.37
C PRO A 352 -5.63 -0.16 -22.91
N LEU A 353 -5.51 -0.77 -24.09
CA LEU A 353 -6.43 -1.79 -24.52
C LEU A 353 -6.59 -2.71 -23.33
N ASP A 354 -7.83 -2.85 -22.92
CA ASP A 354 -8.34 -3.70 -21.87
C ASP A 354 -7.80 -5.13 -22.04
N ARG A 355 -6.60 -5.36 -21.49
CA ARG A 355 -5.87 -6.62 -21.23
C ARG A 355 -4.45 -6.27 -20.75
N GLU A 356 -4.16 -6.68 -19.51
CA GLU A 356 -2.84 -6.70 -18.85
C GLU A 356 -2.33 -5.40 -18.20
N ARG A 357 -2.15 -5.48 -16.88
CA ARG A 357 -1.48 -4.50 -16.02
C ARG A 357 0.03 -4.60 -16.22
N ASP A 358 0.60 -3.96 -17.24
CA ASP A 358 2.05 -3.80 -17.35
C ASP A 358 2.51 -2.33 -17.29
N PHE A 359 3.07 -1.95 -16.14
CA PHE A 359 3.61 -0.61 -15.86
C PHE A 359 5.10 -0.47 -16.24
N ARG A 360 5.67 -1.37 -17.06
CA ARG A 360 7.14 -1.50 -17.26
C ARG A 360 7.79 -0.58 -18.31
N LEU A 361 7.07 0.29 -19.03
CA LEU A 361 7.64 1.13 -20.09
C LEU A 361 8.07 2.57 -19.67
N LEU A 362 8.26 2.86 -18.37
CA LEU A 362 8.57 4.21 -17.84
C LEU A 362 9.82 4.28 -16.92
N LEU A 363 10.99 3.87 -17.40
CA LEU A 363 12.27 4.02 -16.68
C LEU A 363 13.09 5.22 -17.21
N PRO A 364 13.59 6.16 -16.38
CA PRO A 364 14.46 7.26 -16.84
C PRO A 364 15.96 6.88 -16.85
N ASN A 365 16.67 7.45 -17.83
CA ASN A 365 18.11 7.38 -18.09
C ASN A 365 18.96 8.02 -16.95
N PRO A 366 20.12 7.42 -16.56
CA PRO A 366 21.06 7.97 -15.57
C PRO A 366 21.53 9.42 -15.77
N ALA A 367 21.55 9.93 -17.01
CA ALA A 367 21.96 11.31 -17.32
C ALA A 367 21.04 12.37 -16.67
N PHE A 368 19.74 12.07 -16.53
CA PHE A 368 18.73 12.96 -15.95
C PHE A 368 18.92 13.17 -14.43
N GLN A 369 19.47 12.17 -13.72
CA GLN A 369 19.78 12.30 -12.29
C GLN A 369 21.00 13.19 -12.02
N GLN A 370 21.94 13.29 -12.96
CA GLN A 370 23.11 14.17 -12.86
C GLN A 370 22.72 15.65 -13.00
N MET A 371 21.71 15.93 -13.81
CA MET A 371 21.21 17.28 -14.08
C MET A 371 20.43 17.90 -12.89
N LEU A 372 19.62 17.09 -12.19
CA LEU A 372 18.89 17.51 -10.99
C LEU A 372 19.82 17.96 -9.85
N LYS A 373 21.01 17.34 -9.74
CA LYS A 373 22.04 17.72 -8.76
C LYS A 373 22.67 19.08 -9.02
N ASN A 374 22.79 19.48 -10.29
CA ASN A 374 23.59 20.65 -10.67
C ASN A 374 22.78 21.96 -10.71
N PHE A 375 21.46 21.91 -10.88
CA PHE A 375 20.63 23.11 -11.07
C PHE A 375 19.78 23.54 -9.86
N PHE A 376 19.37 22.61 -8.98
CA PHE A 376 18.40 22.92 -7.90
C PHE A 376 19.00 23.25 -6.53
N LEU A 377 20.24 22.84 -6.26
CA LEU A 377 20.85 23.04 -4.93
C LEU A 377 21.18 24.52 -4.57
N PRO A 378 21.41 25.45 -5.50
CA PRO A 378 21.73 26.84 -5.12
C PRO A 378 20.53 27.67 -4.64
N TYR A 379 19.31 27.39 -5.12
CA TYR A 379 18.14 28.27 -4.89
C TYR A 379 17.35 28.00 -3.60
N LEU A 380 17.53 26.84 -2.96
CA LEU A 380 16.82 26.46 -1.73
C LEU A 380 17.49 26.97 -0.43
N THR A 381 18.55 27.77 -0.54
CA THR A 381 19.36 28.20 0.62
C THR A 381 18.96 29.54 1.23
N LYS A 382 17.89 30.19 0.77
CA LYS A 382 17.57 31.58 1.19
C LYS A 382 16.13 31.85 1.66
N ASN A 383 15.44 30.90 2.28
CA ASN A 383 14.17 31.21 2.97
C ASN A 383 14.13 30.62 4.39
N PRO A 384 13.84 31.38 5.46
CA PRO A 384 14.10 30.95 6.85
C PRO A 384 12.99 30.12 7.51
N PHE A 385 11.96 29.66 6.77
CA PHE A 385 10.75 29.10 7.38
C PHE A 385 10.59 27.57 7.38
N TYR A 386 11.60 26.83 6.90
CA TYR A 386 11.67 25.39 7.11
C TYR A 386 13.09 25.01 7.48
N ASP A 387 13.33 24.81 8.78
CA ASP A 387 14.56 24.17 9.24
C ASP A 387 14.45 22.65 9.04
N TRP A 388 14.66 22.22 7.79
CA TRP A 388 14.83 20.82 7.44
C TRP A 388 16.26 20.31 7.74
N LYS A 389 17.11 21.10 8.42
CA LYS A 389 18.42 20.62 8.91
C LYS A 389 18.32 19.75 10.16
N SER A 390 17.12 19.39 10.61
CA SER A 390 16.92 18.38 11.65
C SER A 390 16.90 16.94 11.14
N VAL A 391 16.92 16.68 9.82
CA VAL A 391 17.44 15.39 9.32
C VAL A 391 18.97 15.47 9.39
N LYS A 392 19.49 15.58 10.62
CA LYS A 392 20.87 15.21 10.90
C LYS A 392 21.06 13.83 10.33
N ASN A 393 22.21 13.62 9.70
CA ASN A 393 22.79 12.29 9.53
C ASN A 393 22.49 11.50 10.81
N PHE A 394 21.55 10.55 10.74
CA PHE A 394 21.28 9.66 11.84
C PHE A 394 22.55 8.82 11.96
N HIS A 395 23.47 9.29 12.80
CA HIS A 395 24.36 8.40 13.50
C HIS A 395 23.47 7.54 14.37
N TYR A 396 23.11 6.38 13.82
CA TYR A 396 22.56 5.29 14.60
C TYR A 396 23.62 4.92 15.63
N SER A 397 23.25 5.07 16.89
CA SER A 397 23.97 4.52 18.04
C SER A 397 22.97 3.60 18.74
N ALA A 398 22.63 2.49 18.09
CA ALA A 398 21.71 1.51 18.63
C ALA A 398 22.49 0.46 19.44
N ASP A 399 22.71 0.75 20.72
CA ASP A 399 23.01 -0.30 21.69
C ASP A 399 21.69 -1.01 22.05
N ASP A 400 21.43 -2.12 21.37
CA ASP A 400 20.29 -3.06 21.51
C ASP A 400 20.19 -3.76 22.90
N ASP A 401 20.92 -3.34 23.94
CA ASP A 401 21.32 -4.24 25.04
C ASP A 401 20.56 -4.08 26.38
N ASN A 402 19.54 -3.21 26.49
CA ASN A 402 18.85 -2.95 27.76
C ASN A 402 17.52 -3.71 27.91
N VAL A 403 17.54 -5.05 27.83
CA VAL A 403 16.41 -5.85 28.33
C VAL A 403 16.53 -5.95 29.86
N VAL A 404 15.60 -5.35 30.59
CA VAL A 404 15.56 -5.44 32.07
C VAL A 404 15.29 -6.88 32.48
N VAL A 405 16.28 -7.52 33.11
CA VAL A 405 16.19 -8.91 33.57
C VAL A 405 15.31 -9.01 34.81
N ASP A 406 14.27 -9.82 34.73
CA ASP A 406 13.43 -10.20 35.86
C ASP A 406 14.03 -11.42 36.56
N SER A 407 14.61 -11.19 37.74
CA SER A 407 15.22 -12.24 38.56
C SER A 407 14.27 -13.39 38.96
N GLN A 408 12.95 -13.19 38.85
CA GLN A 408 11.96 -14.22 39.17
C GLN A 408 11.64 -15.15 37.98
N LYS A 409 12.12 -14.83 36.78
CA LYS A 409 11.87 -15.59 35.55
C LYS A 409 13.11 -16.35 35.09
N TRP A 410 12.87 -17.51 34.49
CA TRP A 410 13.89 -18.24 33.74
C TRP A 410 14.25 -17.47 32.47
N GLN A 411 15.53 -17.48 32.14
CA GLN A 411 16.11 -16.69 31.06
C GLN A 411 16.41 -17.58 29.85
N ALA A 412 15.89 -17.17 28.69
CA ALA A 412 16.22 -17.72 27.39
C ALA A 412 17.11 -16.72 26.64
N CYS A 413 18.39 -17.06 26.51
CA CYS A 413 19.37 -16.22 25.80
C CYS A 413 19.24 -16.42 24.29
N LEU A 414 19.03 -15.35 23.53
CA LEU A 414 18.85 -15.39 22.08
C LEU A 414 19.99 -14.63 21.40
N TYR A 415 20.77 -15.31 20.57
CA TYR A 415 21.86 -14.73 19.80
C TYR A 415 21.52 -14.73 18.32
N TYR A 416 21.87 -13.64 17.64
CA TYR A 416 21.67 -13.50 16.20
C TYR A 416 22.88 -12.82 15.56
N ASP A 417 23.14 -13.18 14.31
CA ASP A 417 24.15 -12.52 13.49
C ASP A 417 23.61 -11.23 12.82
N GLU A 418 24.52 -10.30 12.57
CA GLU A 418 24.27 -9.04 11.85
C GLU A 418 25.60 -8.69 11.18
N GLU A 419 25.63 -8.55 9.85
CA GLU A 419 26.85 -8.20 9.10
C GLU A 419 27.16 -6.70 9.21
N ASP A 420 26.13 -5.86 9.10
CA ASP A 420 26.19 -4.42 9.35
C ASP A 420 24.84 -3.90 9.86
N GLU A 421 24.77 -2.63 10.28
CA GLU A 421 23.55 -2.05 10.87
C GLU A 421 22.31 -2.05 9.96
N LYS A 422 22.49 -2.25 8.64
CA LYS A 422 21.41 -2.32 7.64
C LYS A 422 20.87 -3.74 7.45
N ASP A 423 21.53 -4.76 8.00
CA ASP A 423 21.00 -6.12 8.05
C ASP A 423 19.95 -6.25 9.18
N LEU A 424 18.68 -6.18 8.80
CA LEU A 424 17.56 -6.16 9.74
C LEU A 424 17.00 -7.55 10.04
N ILE A 425 17.42 -8.60 9.32
CA ILE A 425 16.74 -9.90 9.33
C ILE A 425 16.94 -10.61 10.68
N GLY A 426 18.18 -10.70 11.16
CA GLY A 426 18.49 -11.29 12.47
C GLY A 426 17.76 -10.58 13.61
N ALA A 427 17.73 -9.24 13.57
CA ALA A 427 17.06 -8.41 14.57
C ALA A 427 15.53 -8.60 14.58
N ILE A 428 14.90 -8.86 13.43
CA ILE A 428 13.46 -9.17 13.34
C ILE A 428 13.19 -10.61 13.81
N HIS A 429 13.96 -11.59 13.34
CA HIS A 429 13.75 -13.00 13.71
C HIS A 429 13.91 -13.25 15.21
N VAL A 430 14.89 -12.62 15.86
CA VAL A 430 15.09 -12.77 17.31
C VAL A 430 13.92 -12.19 18.11
N ARG A 431 13.31 -11.10 17.63
CA ARG A 431 12.11 -10.49 18.23
C ARG A 431 10.89 -11.40 18.04
N MET A 432 10.74 -12.01 16.86
CA MET A 432 9.68 -13.00 16.64
C MET A 432 9.81 -14.21 17.57
N LEU A 433 11.04 -14.68 17.82
CA LEU A 433 11.30 -15.73 18.82
C LEU A 433 10.97 -15.25 20.24
N ALA A 434 11.39 -14.04 20.62
CA ALA A 434 11.07 -13.45 21.91
C ALA A 434 9.55 -13.37 22.16
N ASN A 435 8.78 -12.99 21.13
CA ASN A 435 7.31 -12.98 21.20
C ASN A 435 6.73 -14.38 21.47
N LEU A 436 7.25 -15.42 20.81
CA LEU A 436 6.81 -16.81 21.05
C LEU A 436 7.13 -17.28 22.47
N ILE A 437 8.28 -16.88 23.02
CA ILE A 437 8.67 -17.16 24.41
C ILE A 437 7.73 -16.43 25.39
N GLY A 438 7.18 -15.28 24.99
CA GLY A 438 6.14 -14.54 25.72
C GLY A 438 4.83 -15.33 25.98
N GLY A 439 4.64 -16.48 25.33
CA GLY A 439 3.56 -17.43 25.66
C GLY A 439 3.81 -18.29 26.89
N PHE A 440 5.01 -18.24 27.48
CA PHE A 440 5.39 -19.05 28.63
C PHE A 440 5.69 -18.13 29.83
N PRO A 441 4.74 -17.90 30.76
CA PRO A 441 4.86 -16.87 31.80
C PRO A 441 6.12 -16.96 32.69
N LYS A 442 6.65 -18.17 32.88
CA LYS A 442 7.87 -18.43 33.65
C LYS A 442 9.15 -17.96 32.96
N TRP A 443 9.10 -17.73 31.66
CA TRP A 443 10.25 -17.41 30.83
C TRP A 443 10.30 -15.93 30.48
N GLN A 444 11.53 -15.47 30.28
CA GLN A 444 11.87 -14.19 29.70
C GLN A 444 12.94 -14.41 28.64
N ALA A 445 12.72 -13.82 27.46
CA ALA A 445 13.73 -13.76 26.42
C ALA A 445 14.67 -12.57 26.66
N VAL A 446 15.96 -12.81 26.55
CA VAL A 446 17.00 -11.77 26.50
C VAL A 446 17.81 -12.01 25.24
N TRP A 447 18.09 -10.97 24.47
CA TRP A 447 18.81 -11.14 23.21
C TRP A 447 20.03 -10.25 23.12
N LYS A 448 21.02 -10.71 22.34
CA LYS A 448 22.27 -9.99 22.11
C LYS A 448 22.79 -10.28 20.70
N LYS A 449 23.38 -9.27 20.07
CA LYS A 449 24.13 -9.42 18.82
C LYS A 449 25.33 -10.34 19.05
N LEU A 450 25.56 -11.29 18.15
CA LEU A 450 26.61 -12.30 18.32
C LEU A 450 28.01 -11.70 18.46
N HIS A 451 28.33 -10.63 17.75
CA HIS A 451 29.65 -9.97 17.84
C HIS A 451 29.91 -9.30 19.20
N LYS A 452 28.87 -9.06 20.01
CA LYS A 452 28.97 -8.55 21.37
C LYS A 452 29.06 -9.67 22.42
N TYR A 453 29.11 -10.93 22.00
CA TYR A 453 29.20 -12.07 22.90
C TYR A 453 30.49 -12.00 23.72
N VAL A 454 30.35 -12.17 25.04
CA VAL A 454 31.48 -12.33 25.96
C VAL A 454 31.44 -13.76 26.50
N SER A 455 32.62 -14.38 26.62
CA SER A 455 32.72 -15.75 27.15
C SER A 455 32.04 -15.86 28.51
N GLY A 456 31.29 -16.94 28.69
CA GLY A 456 30.48 -17.18 29.88
C GLY A 456 29.03 -16.69 29.80
N ASP A 457 28.66 -15.85 28.84
CA ASP A 457 27.31 -15.27 28.76
C ASP A 457 26.21 -16.35 28.63
N LEU A 458 26.47 -17.44 27.89
CA LEU A 458 25.53 -18.57 27.73
C LEU A 458 25.09 -19.18 29.08
N PHE A 459 26.01 -19.30 30.04
CA PHE A 459 25.78 -19.97 31.31
C PHE A 459 24.92 -19.17 32.30
N ARG A 460 24.52 -17.95 31.93
CA ARG A 460 23.56 -17.14 32.70
C ARG A 460 22.11 -17.53 32.44
N CYS A 461 21.85 -18.35 31.43
CA CYS A 461 20.52 -18.70 30.94
C CYS A 461 20.23 -20.20 31.05
N GLN A 462 18.96 -20.55 31.30
CA GLN A 462 18.50 -21.94 31.39
C GLN A 462 18.38 -22.61 30.02
N THR A 463 18.23 -21.82 28.95
CA THR A 463 18.31 -22.28 27.56
C THR A 463 18.93 -21.19 26.69
N ALA A 464 19.50 -21.58 25.56
CA ALA A 464 20.03 -20.64 24.58
C ALA A 464 19.63 -20.96 23.14
N PHE A 465 19.55 -19.92 22.32
CA PHE A 465 19.23 -19.98 20.90
C PHE A 465 20.26 -19.19 20.11
N TYR A 466 20.64 -19.72 18.96
CA TYR A 466 21.42 -19.03 17.94
C TYR A 466 20.68 -19.07 16.60
N ILE A 467 20.46 -17.91 16.00
CA ILE A 467 19.81 -17.76 14.69
C ILE A 467 20.84 -17.23 13.69
N GLY A 468 21.35 -18.10 12.83
CA GLY A 468 22.26 -17.74 11.74
C GLY A 468 21.51 -17.26 10.50
N THR A 469 21.24 -15.97 10.40
CA THR A 469 20.53 -15.35 9.26
C THR A 469 21.45 -14.87 8.15
N ASN A 470 22.74 -14.67 8.44
CA ASN A 470 23.70 -14.13 7.51
C ASN A 470 24.83 -15.12 7.21
N TYR A 471 25.00 -15.46 5.94
CA TYR A 471 26.01 -16.43 5.50
C TYR A 471 27.45 -15.93 5.67
N THR A 472 27.72 -14.61 5.56
CA THR A 472 29.07 -14.04 5.64
C THR A 472 29.50 -13.71 7.07
N ALA A 473 28.54 -13.57 7.99
CA ALA A 473 28.81 -13.27 9.39
C ALA A 473 29.76 -14.28 10.04
N LYS A 474 30.65 -13.79 10.92
CA LYS A 474 31.61 -14.63 11.65
C LYS A 474 31.06 -14.99 13.02
N VAL A 475 31.20 -16.24 13.41
CA VAL A 475 30.90 -16.69 14.78
C VAL A 475 32.18 -16.60 15.62
N PRO A 476 32.17 -15.92 16.78
CA PRO A 476 33.33 -15.86 17.66
C PRO A 476 33.74 -17.25 18.18
N ASP A 477 35.05 -17.54 18.21
CA ASP A 477 35.56 -18.81 18.76
C ASP A 477 35.13 -19.04 20.22
N SER A 478 35.06 -17.97 21.01
CA SER A 478 34.56 -18.03 22.40
C SER A 478 33.11 -18.51 22.48
N PHE A 479 32.27 -18.10 21.53
CA PHE A 479 30.88 -18.55 21.45
C PHE A 479 30.79 -20.03 21.04
N LEU A 480 31.59 -20.46 20.06
CA LEU A 480 31.64 -21.86 19.63
C LEU A 480 32.09 -22.79 20.77
N HIS A 481 33.15 -22.39 21.48
CA HIS A 481 33.68 -23.13 22.63
C HIS A 481 32.64 -23.26 23.75
N ASP A 482 32.06 -22.13 24.17
CA ASP A 482 31.06 -22.13 25.25
C ASP A 482 29.79 -22.88 24.85
N SER A 483 29.36 -22.80 23.58
CA SER A 483 28.20 -23.53 23.06
C SER A 483 28.38 -25.06 23.15
N ALA A 484 29.57 -25.55 22.82
CA ALA A 484 29.88 -26.98 22.90
C ALA A 484 29.77 -27.50 24.34
N ILE A 485 30.28 -26.74 25.30
CA ILE A 485 30.20 -27.05 26.74
C ILE A 485 28.78 -26.89 27.27
N TYR A 486 28.13 -25.78 26.96
CA TYR A 486 26.79 -25.44 27.42
C TYR A 486 25.76 -26.51 27.03
N SER A 487 25.81 -26.97 25.78
CA SER A 487 24.89 -27.98 25.27
C SER A 487 24.98 -29.32 26.01
N GLN A 488 26.07 -29.62 26.75
CA GLN A 488 26.18 -30.87 27.51
C GLN A 488 25.17 -30.96 28.65
N THR A 489 24.86 -29.82 29.29
CA THR A 489 24.01 -29.74 30.50
C THR A 489 22.72 -28.96 30.26
N HIS A 490 22.69 -28.08 29.26
CA HIS A 490 21.56 -27.21 28.92
C HIS A 490 21.03 -27.50 27.51
N HIS A 491 19.88 -26.91 27.19
CA HIS A 491 19.34 -26.96 25.84
C HIS A 491 19.92 -25.80 25.01
N LEU A 492 20.59 -26.13 23.91
CA LEU A 492 21.07 -25.19 22.91
C LEU A 492 20.32 -25.42 21.61
N THR A 493 19.73 -24.37 21.05
CA THR A 493 19.06 -24.42 19.74
C THR A 493 19.87 -23.65 18.71
N TRP A 494 20.25 -24.32 17.63
CA TRP A 494 20.99 -23.75 16.51
C TRP A 494 20.09 -23.74 15.26
N MET A 495 19.95 -22.59 14.60
CA MET A 495 19.13 -22.46 13.39
C MET A 495 19.96 -21.99 12.21
N ASN A 496 19.81 -22.68 11.07
CA ASN A 496 20.34 -22.29 9.77
C ASN A 496 21.88 -22.30 9.68
N TYR A 497 22.49 -21.15 9.36
CA TYR A 497 23.90 -21.08 8.98
C TYR A 497 24.86 -21.30 10.16
N LYS A 498 26.14 -21.51 9.82
CA LYS A 498 27.28 -21.61 10.75
C LYS A 498 27.28 -22.84 11.66
N ILE A 499 26.35 -23.78 11.45
CA ILE A 499 26.40 -25.07 12.12
C ILE A 499 27.69 -25.83 11.79
N TRP A 500 28.26 -25.65 10.60
CA TRP A 500 29.54 -26.25 10.22
C TRP A 500 30.69 -25.74 11.10
N ASP A 501 30.73 -24.43 11.41
CA ASP A 501 31.75 -23.86 12.31
C ASP A 501 31.63 -24.47 13.72
N TYR A 502 30.40 -24.63 14.22
CA TYR A 502 30.12 -25.31 15.49
C TYR A 502 30.57 -26.77 15.48
N LEU A 503 30.20 -27.54 14.44
CA LEU A 503 30.53 -28.96 14.35
C LEU A 503 32.04 -29.19 14.19
N GLU A 504 32.72 -28.36 13.42
CA GLU A 504 34.18 -28.41 13.27
C GLU A 504 34.90 -28.08 14.57
N HIS A 505 34.49 -26.99 15.26
CA HIS A 505 35.04 -26.63 16.55
C HIS A 505 34.81 -27.72 17.60
N TYR A 506 33.60 -28.29 17.64
CA TYR A 506 33.25 -29.40 18.55
C TYR A 506 34.10 -30.65 18.28
N LYS A 507 34.32 -31.02 17.01
CA LYS A 507 35.21 -32.14 16.63
C LYS A 507 36.67 -31.87 17.03
N ALA A 508 37.15 -30.63 16.92
CA ALA A 508 38.48 -30.25 17.36
C ALA A 508 38.63 -30.36 18.90
N MET A 509 37.61 -29.96 19.66
CA MET A 509 37.57 -30.11 21.11
C MET A 509 37.52 -31.59 21.55
N MET A 510 36.89 -32.48 20.79
CA MET A 510 36.91 -33.92 21.10
C MET A 510 38.23 -34.61 20.73
N SER A 511 38.87 -34.19 19.62
CA SER A 511 40.11 -34.80 19.12
C SER A 511 41.36 -34.34 19.89
N SER A 512 41.34 -33.12 20.40
CA SER A 512 42.33 -32.68 21.37
C SER A 512 41.99 -33.34 22.71
N ASN A 513 42.86 -34.21 23.23
CA ASN A 513 42.85 -34.53 24.64
C ASN A 513 43.08 -33.22 25.40
N ALA A 514 42.05 -32.41 25.65
CA ALA A 514 42.08 -31.23 26.49
C ALA A 514 42.18 -31.65 27.97
N SER A 515 43.17 -32.50 28.25
CA SER A 515 43.57 -33.01 29.56
C SER A 515 44.47 -32.04 30.31
N THR A 516 44.37 -30.72 30.08
CA THR A 516 45.11 -29.73 30.87
C THR A 516 44.30 -28.49 31.28
N ALA A 517 42.99 -28.42 31.00
CA ALA A 517 42.13 -27.38 31.58
C ALA A 517 40.65 -27.78 31.80
N ILE A 518 40.31 -29.07 31.71
CA ILE A 518 39.05 -29.55 32.27
C ILE A 518 39.29 -29.71 33.78
N THR A 519 39.00 -28.65 34.53
CA THR A 519 38.77 -28.76 35.97
C THR A 519 37.72 -29.85 36.20
N THR A 520 37.79 -30.54 37.35
CA THR A 520 36.96 -31.69 37.76
C THR A 520 35.43 -31.47 37.75
N THR A 521 34.95 -30.37 37.17
CA THR A 521 33.58 -29.87 37.19
C THR A 521 32.89 -29.82 35.81
N THR A 522 33.58 -29.98 34.68
CA THR A 522 32.97 -29.91 33.33
C THR A 522 32.71 -31.30 32.74
N PRO A 523 31.47 -31.65 32.34
CA PRO A 523 31.17 -32.98 31.77
C PRO A 523 31.92 -33.24 30.45
N PRO A 524 32.27 -34.50 30.15
CA PRO A 524 32.86 -34.86 28.86
C PRO A 524 31.89 -34.58 27.70
N LEU A 525 32.43 -34.18 26.55
CA LEU A 525 31.65 -33.97 25.34
C LEU A 525 31.05 -35.28 24.82
N SER A 526 29.76 -35.26 24.52
CA SER A 526 29.07 -36.39 23.91
C SER A 526 29.43 -36.52 22.42
N PRO A 527 29.55 -37.73 21.85
CA PRO A 527 29.79 -37.89 20.41
C PRO A 527 28.69 -37.23 19.56
N LEU A 528 29.08 -36.50 18.51
CA LEU A 528 28.13 -35.92 17.56
C LEU A 528 27.45 -37.01 16.73
N GLY A 529 26.13 -36.94 16.63
CA GLY A 529 25.31 -37.88 15.86
C GLY A 529 25.03 -37.46 14.42
N PHE A 530 25.52 -36.30 13.98
CA PHE A 530 25.35 -35.80 12.62
C PHE A 530 26.52 -34.92 12.19
N GLU A 531 26.64 -34.70 10.88
CA GLU A 531 27.67 -33.85 10.28
C GLU A 531 27.12 -33.03 9.12
N TYR A 532 27.70 -31.84 8.93
CA TYR A 532 27.39 -30.96 7.82
C TYR A 532 27.75 -31.60 6.48
N VAL A 533 26.90 -31.37 5.47
CA VAL A 533 27.14 -31.82 4.08
C VAL A 533 27.35 -30.62 3.18
N LYS A 534 26.32 -29.77 3.04
CA LYS A 534 26.30 -28.62 2.12
C LYS A 534 25.14 -27.69 2.44
N ILE A 535 25.13 -26.51 1.84
CA ILE A 535 23.94 -25.68 1.68
C ILE A 535 23.24 -26.09 0.38
N ASP A 536 22.00 -26.57 0.49
CA ASP A 536 21.22 -26.95 -0.68
C ASP A 536 20.75 -25.71 -1.45
N GLN A 537 20.76 -25.83 -2.77
CA GLN A 537 20.42 -24.77 -3.71
C GLN A 537 19.23 -25.20 -4.56
N PRO A 538 18.52 -24.25 -5.21
CA PRO A 538 17.48 -24.58 -6.18
C PRO A 538 17.97 -25.58 -7.24
N LEU A 539 17.16 -26.59 -7.55
CA LEU A 539 17.49 -27.67 -8.49
C LEU A 539 17.74 -27.13 -9.91
N THR A 540 17.05 -26.07 -10.30
CA THR A 540 17.18 -25.40 -11.60
C THR A 540 17.27 -23.89 -11.42
N THR A 541 17.69 -23.17 -12.47
CA THR A 541 17.77 -21.70 -12.41
C THR A 541 16.36 -21.10 -12.39
N PRO A 542 16.02 -20.24 -11.41
CA PRO A 542 14.76 -19.52 -11.42
C PRO A 542 14.69 -18.56 -12.61
N SER A 543 13.53 -18.47 -13.26
CA SER A 543 13.31 -17.58 -14.41
C SER A 543 11.84 -17.18 -14.51
N GLU A 544 11.52 -16.27 -15.43
CA GLU A 544 10.14 -15.88 -15.72
C GLU A 544 9.28 -17.05 -16.22
N THR A 545 9.87 -18.14 -16.69
CA THR A 545 9.15 -19.36 -17.08
C THR A 545 9.30 -20.50 -16.07
N ASN A 546 10.07 -20.28 -15.00
CA ASN A 546 10.40 -21.27 -13.97
C ASN A 546 10.33 -20.64 -12.56
N GLU A 547 9.11 -20.41 -12.07
CA GLU A 547 8.86 -19.84 -10.75
C GLU A 547 9.06 -20.83 -9.59
N ASP A 548 9.02 -22.14 -9.86
CA ASP A 548 9.26 -23.21 -8.90
C ASP A 548 10.47 -24.05 -9.35
N PRO A 549 11.71 -23.54 -9.13
CA PRO A 549 12.93 -24.17 -9.61
C PRO A 549 13.27 -25.51 -8.93
N GLY A 550 12.46 -25.96 -7.96
CA GLY A 550 12.68 -27.18 -7.18
C GLY A 550 13.59 -26.95 -5.97
N PHE A 551 13.09 -27.26 -4.77
CA PHE A 551 13.83 -27.15 -3.49
C PHE A 551 13.08 -27.97 -2.41
N PHE A 552 13.61 -28.02 -1.19
CA PHE A 552 12.91 -28.63 -0.04
C PHE A 552 11.74 -27.76 0.42
N ARG A 553 10.53 -28.26 0.19
CA ARG A 553 9.29 -27.48 0.30
C ARG A 553 8.32 -28.02 1.32
N TYR A 554 8.34 -29.33 1.55
CA TYR A 554 7.41 -30.02 2.46
C TYR A 554 8.15 -30.52 3.69
N PHE A 555 7.54 -30.35 4.86
CA PHE A 555 8.14 -30.64 6.15
C PHE A 555 7.20 -31.54 6.93
N ASP A 556 7.53 -32.82 7.01
CA ASP A 556 6.67 -33.80 7.67
C ASP A 556 6.94 -33.80 9.18
N TYR A 557 5.86 -33.72 9.95
CA TYR A 557 5.89 -33.59 11.39
C TYR A 557 4.65 -34.21 12.03
N LYS A 558 4.83 -35.21 12.90
CA LYS A 558 3.75 -35.89 13.65
C LYS A 558 2.57 -36.35 12.77
N GLY A 559 2.86 -36.83 11.56
CA GLY A 559 1.85 -37.34 10.62
C GLY A 559 1.17 -36.26 9.76
N GLU A 560 1.54 -35.00 9.92
CA GLU A 560 1.09 -33.89 9.07
C GLU A 560 2.26 -33.33 8.26
N SER A 561 1.94 -32.64 7.15
CA SER A 561 2.96 -32.03 6.27
C SER A 561 2.80 -30.51 6.23
N PHE A 562 3.81 -29.79 6.68
CA PHE A 562 3.90 -28.33 6.65
C PHE A 562 4.68 -27.88 5.41
N PHE A 563 4.59 -26.62 5.07
CA PHE A 563 4.99 -26.14 3.76
C PHE A 563 5.69 -24.79 3.80
N LYS A 564 6.87 -24.71 3.18
CA LYS A 564 7.62 -23.45 3.00
C LYS A 564 7.28 -22.83 1.65
N LEU A 565 6.87 -21.55 1.66
CA LEU A 565 6.72 -20.79 0.42
C LEU A 565 8.07 -20.23 -0.03
N ALA A 566 8.74 -20.86 -0.98
CA ALA A 566 9.92 -20.30 -1.65
C ALA A 566 9.74 -20.26 -3.18
N MET A 567 8.65 -19.63 -3.64
CA MET A 567 8.45 -19.38 -5.07
C MET A 567 9.26 -18.16 -5.52
N TRP A 568 9.82 -18.24 -6.71
CA TRP A 568 10.50 -17.12 -7.34
C TRP A 568 9.45 -16.19 -7.98
N SER A 569 9.46 -14.92 -7.58
CA SER A 569 8.53 -13.92 -8.11
C SER A 569 9.12 -13.24 -9.35
N LYS A 570 8.33 -13.25 -10.43
CA LYS A 570 8.59 -12.51 -11.67
C LYS A 570 8.77 -11.02 -11.42
N GLU A 571 8.02 -10.46 -10.49
CA GLU A 571 7.90 -9.02 -10.22
C GLU A 571 9.06 -8.48 -9.36
N SER A 572 9.53 -9.29 -8.41
CA SER A 572 10.59 -8.91 -7.47
C SER A 572 11.95 -9.44 -7.89
N LYS A 573 12.01 -10.42 -8.82
CA LYS A 573 13.19 -11.20 -9.19
C LYS A 573 13.88 -11.82 -7.98
N ARG A 574 13.10 -12.15 -6.95
CA ARG A 574 13.53 -12.73 -5.67
C ARG A 574 12.61 -13.87 -5.30
N PHE A 575 13.10 -14.76 -4.45
CA PHE A 575 12.24 -15.73 -3.80
C PHE A 575 11.40 -15.08 -2.71
N ALA A 576 10.18 -15.57 -2.51
CA ALA A 576 9.29 -15.16 -1.42
C ALA A 576 9.87 -15.50 -0.03
N SER A 577 10.74 -16.51 0.05
CA SER A 577 11.56 -16.82 1.22
C SER A 577 12.86 -17.49 0.77
N SER A 578 13.88 -17.56 1.63
CA SER A 578 15.14 -18.23 1.28
C SER A 578 14.88 -19.68 0.86
N PRO A 579 15.19 -20.11 -0.37
CA PRO A 579 14.91 -21.48 -0.84
C PRO A 579 15.88 -22.53 -0.24
N GLU A 580 16.97 -22.07 0.36
CA GLU A 580 18.06 -22.90 0.83
C GLU A 580 17.72 -23.63 2.14
N LEU A 581 18.32 -24.82 2.31
CA LEU A 581 18.41 -25.54 3.58
C LEU A 581 19.85 -25.99 3.80
N VAL A 582 20.31 -25.97 5.04
CA VAL A 582 21.62 -26.49 5.43
C VAL A 582 21.51 -28.00 5.68
N GLU A 583 21.98 -28.77 4.70
CA GLU A 583 21.90 -30.23 4.70
C GLU A 583 22.91 -30.86 5.67
N VAL A 584 22.41 -31.80 6.46
CA VAL A 584 23.21 -32.62 7.37
C VAL A 584 22.96 -34.10 7.10
N LYS A 585 23.98 -34.92 7.30
CA LYS A 585 23.85 -36.39 7.28
C LYS A 585 23.99 -36.92 8.70
N LEU A 586 23.20 -37.94 8.99
CA LEU A 586 23.23 -38.62 10.27
C LEU A 586 24.40 -39.61 10.29
N ALA A 587 25.04 -39.78 11.46
CA ALA A 587 26.08 -40.77 11.66
C ALA A 587 25.51 -42.21 11.51
N SER A 588 26.35 -43.17 11.10
CA SER A 588 25.94 -44.57 11.00
C SER A 588 25.63 -45.17 12.38
N GLY A 589 24.60 -46.02 12.47
CA GLY A 589 24.25 -46.72 13.72
C GLY A 589 23.56 -45.83 14.76
N ILE A 590 22.72 -44.88 14.33
CA ILE A 590 21.99 -43.94 15.19
C ILE A 590 21.24 -44.68 16.28
N ASP A 591 21.59 -44.40 17.53
CA ASP A 591 20.79 -44.75 18.70
C ASP A 591 19.68 -43.70 18.88
N PRO A 592 18.39 -44.05 18.75
CA PRO A 592 17.28 -43.12 18.94
C PRO A 592 17.21 -42.48 20.33
N LEU A 593 17.91 -43.05 21.32
CA LEU A 593 18.07 -42.48 22.67
C LEU A 593 19.13 -41.38 22.71
N LYS A 594 20.01 -41.30 21.72
CA LYS A 594 21.08 -40.29 21.60
C LYS A 594 20.78 -39.22 20.57
N LEU A 595 20.04 -39.56 19.51
CA LEU A 595 19.65 -38.62 18.47
C LEU A 595 18.25 -38.93 17.93
N GLN A 596 17.44 -37.89 17.78
CA GLN A 596 16.10 -37.96 17.21
C GLN A 596 15.96 -36.98 16.06
N VAL A 597 15.39 -37.44 14.95
CA VAL A 597 14.90 -36.55 13.89
C VAL A 597 13.44 -36.25 14.20
N LEU A 598 13.15 -35.00 14.57
CA LEU A 598 11.82 -34.56 14.94
C LEU A 598 10.96 -34.22 13.72
N SER A 599 11.58 -33.78 12.63
CA SER A 599 10.89 -33.47 11.37
C SER A 599 11.80 -33.75 10.17
N TRP A 600 11.19 -34.13 9.05
CA TRP A 600 11.86 -34.44 7.78
C TRP A 600 11.44 -33.45 6.69
N ALA A 601 12.39 -32.96 5.90
CA ALA A 601 12.13 -32.15 4.72
C ALA A 601 12.10 -33.03 3.46
N ARG A 602 11.12 -32.80 2.57
CA ARG A 602 11.00 -33.45 1.26
C ARG A 602 11.12 -32.43 0.13
N HIS A 603 11.83 -32.85 -0.92
CA HIS A 603 12.05 -32.03 -2.10
C HIS A 603 10.79 -31.95 -2.98
N SER A 604 10.53 -30.79 -3.59
CA SER A 604 9.31 -30.55 -4.38
C SER A 604 9.30 -31.23 -5.74
N LYS A 605 10.49 -31.51 -6.31
CA LYS A 605 10.65 -32.09 -7.66
C LYS A 605 11.37 -33.45 -7.70
N LEU A 606 11.90 -33.90 -6.57
CA LEU A 606 12.68 -35.15 -6.48
C LEU A 606 11.97 -36.05 -5.48
N ALA A 607 11.19 -37.01 -5.99
CA ALA A 607 10.22 -37.78 -5.20
C ALA A 607 10.84 -38.47 -3.98
N ASP A 608 12.06 -39.00 -4.11
CA ASP A 608 12.73 -39.78 -3.07
C ASP A 608 13.78 -38.97 -2.27
N ARG A 609 13.90 -37.66 -2.52
CA ARG A 609 14.89 -36.83 -1.80
C ARG A 609 14.31 -36.27 -0.52
N THR A 610 14.73 -36.86 0.60
CA THR A 610 14.37 -36.43 1.96
C THR A 610 15.60 -36.20 2.82
N ILE A 611 15.59 -35.17 3.66
CA ILE A 611 16.66 -34.87 4.62
C ILE A 611 16.10 -34.54 6.00
N PRO A 612 16.87 -34.72 7.09
CA PRO A 612 16.47 -34.23 8.40
C PRO A 612 16.25 -32.71 8.38
N TYR A 613 15.10 -32.26 8.87
CA TYR A 613 14.82 -30.83 9.04
C TYR A 613 15.14 -30.36 10.46
N VAL A 614 14.61 -31.07 11.45
CA VAL A 614 14.87 -30.78 12.87
C VAL A 614 15.50 -32.00 13.53
N ILE A 615 16.65 -31.81 14.17
CA ILE A 615 17.36 -32.82 14.92
C ILE A 615 17.41 -32.42 16.38
N ARG A 616 17.22 -33.38 17.28
CA ARG A 616 17.55 -33.27 18.70
C ARG A 616 18.61 -34.31 19.03
N GLN A 617 19.79 -33.85 19.42
CA GLN A 617 20.83 -34.70 20.00
C GLN A 617 20.79 -34.57 21.51
N PHE A 618 20.77 -35.71 22.20
CA PHE A 618 20.86 -35.78 23.66
C PHE A 618 22.31 -35.91 24.07
N ASN A 619 22.72 -35.12 25.06
CA ASN A 619 24.05 -35.20 25.63
C ASN A 619 24.01 -35.94 26.97
N GLN A 620 25.09 -36.65 27.31
CA GLN A 620 25.15 -37.56 28.45
C GLN A 620 24.90 -36.88 29.80
N ALA A 621 25.22 -35.59 29.92
CA ALA A 621 25.00 -34.81 31.14
C ALA A 621 23.60 -34.15 31.22
N GLY A 622 22.67 -34.56 30.36
CA GLY A 622 21.25 -34.17 30.42
C GLY A 622 20.87 -32.94 29.58
N GLY A 623 21.82 -32.31 28.91
CA GLY A 623 21.58 -31.25 27.92
C GLY A 623 21.15 -31.80 26.55
N SER A 624 20.85 -30.89 25.63
CA SER A 624 20.48 -31.26 24.26
C SER A 624 20.89 -30.18 23.26
N LEU A 625 21.33 -30.61 22.08
CA LEU A 625 21.47 -29.75 20.91
C LEU A 625 20.26 -29.94 20.00
N PHE A 626 19.48 -28.88 19.81
CA PHE A 626 18.44 -28.81 18.79
C PHE A 626 19.01 -28.10 17.57
N TYR A 627 18.84 -28.69 16.39
CA TYR A 627 19.28 -28.11 15.13
C TYR A 627 18.11 -28.00 14.16
N PHE A 628 17.92 -26.81 13.60
CA PHE A 628 16.97 -26.53 12.52
C PHE A 628 17.76 -26.21 11.25
N ALA A 629 17.47 -26.93 10.16
CA ALA A 629 18.19 -26.79 8.90
C ALA A 629 18.00 -25.44 8.20
N ASP A 630 17.09 -24.59 8.68
CA ASP A 630 16.94 -23.20 8.24
C ASP A 630 16.39 -22.31 9.36
N SER A 631 16.12 -21.02 9.05
CA SER A 631 15.39 -20.13 9.95
C SER A 631 13.88 -20.30 9.74
N PRO A 632 13.12 -20.80 10.74
CA PRO A 632 11.67 -20.95 10.63
C PRO A 632 10.94 -19.61 10.49
N PHE A 633 11.61 -18.49 10.76
CA PHE A 633 11.08 -17.13 10.71
C PHE A 633 11.22 -16.47 9.33
N SER A 634 11.97 -17.08 8.40
CA SER A 634 12.21 -16.51 7.07
C SER A 634 10.93 -16.31 6.25
N TYR A 635 9.86 -16.98 6.65
CA TYR A 635 8.49 -16.81 6.17
C TYR A 635 7.55 -17.45 7.20
N SER A 636 6.44 -16.80 7.52
CA SER A 636 5.44 -17.34 8.45
C SER A 636 4.04 -17.27 7.85
N HIS A 637 3.37 -18.42 7.82
CA HIS A 637 1.96 -18.54 7.46
C HIS A 637 1.34 -19.72 8.20
N TYR A 638 0.01 -19.87 8.07
CA TYR A 638 -0.81 -20.83 8.82
C TYR A 638 -0.44 -22.31 8.65
N GLU A 639 0.37 -22.64 7.64
CA GLU A 639 0.78 -24.03 7.38
C GLU A 639 2.29 -24.15 7.15
N ASP A 640 3.07 -23.16 7.58
CA ASP A 640 4.53 -23.21 7.47
C ASP A 640 5.16 -24.12 8.52
N ARG A 641 6.38 -24.57 8.26
CA ARG A 641 7.29 -25.19 9.23
C ARG A 641 7.55 -24.29 10.44
N TYR A 642 7.26 -23.00 10.35
CA TYR A 642 7.12 -22.10 11.51
C TYR A 642 6.26 -22.74 12.61
N MET A 643 5.14 -23.37 12.26
CA MET A 643 4.27 -24.04 13.23
C MET A 643 4.97 -25.23 13.91
N ILE A 644 5.81 -25.98 13.19
CA ILE A 644 6.63 -27.05 13.77
C ILE A 644 7.54 -26.48 14.85
N PHE A 645 8.23 -25.36 14.56
CA PHE A 645 9.08 -24.69 15.54
C PHE A 645 8.29 -24.31 16.82
N THR A 646 7.08 -23.76 16.66
CA THR A 646 6.25 -23.38 17.82
C THR A 646 5.85 -24.56 18.70
N ASP A 647 5.68 -25.78 18.16
CA ASP A 647 5.44 -26.97 18.98
C ASP A 647 6.72 -27.46 19.66
N ILE A 648 7.85 -27.47 18.95
CA ILE A 648 9.12 -27.95 19.50
C ILE A 648 9.65 -27.03 20.61
N LEU A 649 9.24 -25.75 20.61
CA LEU A 649 9.60 -24.80 21.67
C LEU A 649 9.20 -25.29 23.07
N TRP A 650 8.10 -26.05 23.21
CA TRP A 650 7.71 -26.68 24.48
C TRP A 650 8.78 -27.67 25.00
N ASP A 651 9.42 -28.43 24.10
CA ASP A 651 10.49 -29.36 24.47
C ASP A 651 11.79 -28.64 24.79
N ILE A 652 12.09 -27.56 24.04
CA ILE A 652 13.28 -26.73 24.28
C ILE A 652 13.19 -26.07 25.65
N LEU A 653 12.04 -25.47 25.99
CA LEU A 653 11.78 -24.81 27.27
C LEU A 653 11.45 -25.80 28.40
N LYS A 654 11.36 -27.11 28.12
CA LYS A 654 10.95 -28.14 29.09
C LYS A 654 9.62 -27.82 29.78
N GLU A 655 8.68 -27.20 29.06
CA GLU A 655 7.34 -26.90 29.57
C GLU A 655 6.37 -28.05 29.30
N GLU A 656 5.45 -28.28 30.24
CA GLU A 656 4.41 -29.29 30.07
C GLU A 656 3.38 -28.85 29.02
N ALA A 657 2.96 -29.79 28.18
CA ALA A 657 1.87 -29.55 27.24
C ALA A 657 0.58 -29.15 27.99
N PRO A 658 -0.21 -28.20 27.47
CA PRO A 658 -1.47 -27.82 28.10
C PRO A 658 -2.42 -29.01 28.18
N LYS A 659 -3.01 -29.20 29.36
CA LYS A 659 -4.00 -30.26 29.63
C LYS A 659 -5.39 -29.79 29.18
N GLY A 660 -6.21 -30.73 28.70
CA GLY A 660 -7.59 -30.46 28.30
C GLY A 660 -7.83 -30.54 26.79
N PRO A 661 -9.05 -30.19 26.34
CA PRO A 661 -9.40 -30.24 24.93
C PRO A 661 -8.68 -29.16 24.13
N LYS A 662 -8.59 -29.36 22.81
CA LYS A 662 -8.13 -28.32 21.89
C LYS A 662 -9.24 -27.29 21.72
N MET A 663 -8.90 -26.01 21.77
CA MET A 663 -9.89 -24.93 21.77
C MET A 663 -10.10 -24.36 20.37
N ALA A 664 -11.30 -23.89 20.09
CA ALA A 664 -11.63 -23.10 18.90
C ALA A 664 -12.31 -21.77 19.27
N LEU A 665 -12.10 -20.75 18.45
CA LEU A 665 -12.71 -19.42 18.58
C LEU A 665 -13.33 -19.01 17.24
N VAL A 666 -14.44 -18.28 17.31
CA VAL A 666 -15.10 -17.68 16.14
C VAL A 666 -15.45 -16.22 16.43
N ARG A 667 -15.01 -15.32 15.55
CA ARG A 667 -15.31 -13.88 15.59
C ARG A 667 -16.13 -13.47 14.36
N LEU A 668 -17.20 -12.70 14.56
CA LEU A 668 -17.86 -11.97 13.48
C LEU A 668 -17.20 -10.59 13.37
N GLU A 669 -16.59 -10.30 12.23
CA GLU A 669 -15.74 -9.11 12.03
C GLU A 669 -16.44 -8.00 11.26
N ASP A 670 -15.89 -6.78 11.34
CA ASP A 670 -16.41 -5.55 10.72
C ASP A 670 -17.89 -5.28 11.02
N ILE A 671 -18.31 -5.48 12.27
CA ILE A 671 -19.66 -5.13 12.72
C ILE A 671 -19.77 -3.62 12.86
N SER A 672 -20.46 -3.00 11.91
CA SER A 672 -20.67 -1.56 11.79
C SER A 672 -22.07 -1.25 11.24
N VAL A 673 -22.36 0.02 10.93
CA VAL A 673 -23.68 0.41 10.40
C VAL A 673 -23.96 -0.13 8.99
N ILE A 674 -22.90 -0.46 8.23
CA ILE A 674 -23.00 -0.96 6.86
C ILE A 674 -23.11 -2.49 6.79
N SER A 675 -22.96 -3.18 7.93
CA SER A 675 -23.11 -4.62 7.98
C SER A 675 -24.54 -5.04 7.64
N GLU A 676 -24.68 -6.10 6.85
CA GLU A 676 -25.99 -6.65 6.48
C GLU A 676 -26.68 -7.31 7.69
N LYS A 677 -27.55 -6.55 8.33
CA LYS A 677 -28.29 -6.89 9.58
C LYS A 677 -28.85 -8.30 9.62
N LYS A 678 -29.51 -8.74 8.54
CA LYS A 678 -30.11 -10.09 8.42
C LYS A 678 -29.08 -11.21 8.59
N TYR A 679 -27.84 -11.01 8.17
CA TYR A 679 -26.78 -12.01 8.24
C TYR A 679 -26.09 -12.00 9.59
N VAL A 680 -25.90 -10.82 10.18
CA VAL A 680 -25.44 -10.69 11.56
C VAL A 680 -26.41 -11.41 12.52
N LEU A 681 -27.71 -11.13 12.41
CA LEU A 681 -28.75 -11.78 13.22
C LEU A 681 -28.77 -13.30 13.02
N TRP A 682 -28.70 -13.76 11.76
CA TRP A 682 -28.67 -15.19 11.47
C TRP A 682 -27.45 -15.88 12.11
N ALA A 683 -26.26 -15.28 12.02
CA ALA A 683 -25.05 -15.85 12.60
C ALA A 683 -25.14 -15.92 14.12
N ILE A 684 -25.62 -14.85 14.76
CA ILE A 684 -25.89 -14.80 16.21
C ILE A 684 -26.83 -15.94 16.63
N ASP A 685 -27.98 -16.07 15.96
CA ASP A 685 -28.96 -17.11 16.32
C ASP A 685 -28.43 -18.52 16.08
N TYR A 686 -27.73 -18.74 14.98
CA TYR A 686 -27.12 -20.02 14.65
C TYR A 686 -26.10 -20.47 15.71
N LEU A 687 -25.18 -19.57 16.10
CA LEU A 687 -24.12 -19.84 17.07
C LEU A 687 -24.71 -20.03 18.49
N ALA A 688 -25.62 -19.13 18.90
CA ALA A 688 -26.25 -19.19 20.21
C ALA A 688 -27.13 -20.46 20.39
N ALA A 689 -27.93 -20.83 19.38
CA ALA A 689 -28.78 -22.02 19.43
C ALA A 689 -27.96 -23.32 19.61
N ARG A 690 -26.73 -23.33 19.10
CA ARG A 690 -25.78 -24.45 19.24
C ARG A 690 -24.87 -24.34 20.46
N LYS A 691 -25.06 -23.31 21.30
CA LYS A 691 -24.21 -23.01 22.47
C LYS A 691 -22.73 -22.88 22.10
N ILE A 692 -22.45 -22.34 20.91
CA ILE A 692 -21.09 -21.99 20.49
C ILE A 692 -20.79 -20.60 21.02
N PRO A 693 -19.80 -20.41 21.91
CA PRO A 693 -19.37 -19.06 22.27
C PRO A 693 -18.74 -18.35 21.07
N PHE A 694 -19.00 -17.05 20.94
CA PHE A 694 -18.57 -16.24 19.80
C PHE A 694 -18.35 -14.78 20.20
N SER A 695 -17.55 -14.07 19.41
CA SER A 695 -17.30 -12.64 19.59
C SER A 695 -17.75 -11.79 18.41
N LEU A 696 -18.06 -10.52 18.66
CA LEU A 696 -18.33 -9.50 17.64
C LEU A 696 -17.24 -8.44 17.68
N ALA A 697 -16.54 -8.25 16.58
CA ALA A 697 -15.62 -7.12 16.36
C ALA A 697 -16.41 -5.90 15.90
N VAL A 698 -16.63 -4.97 16.82
CA VAL A 698 -17.51 -3.81 16.62
C VAL A 698 -16.68 -2.56 16.35
N ILE A 699 -17.05 -1.87 15.27
CA ILE A 699 -16.51 -0.57 14.89
C ILE A 699 -17.50 0.51 15.38
N PRO A 700 -17.15 1.31 16.41
CA PRO A 700 -18.10 2.20 17.07
C PRO A 700 -18.51 3.40 16.23
N PHE A 701 -17.73 3.82 15.24
CA PHE A 701 -18.09 4.88 14.30
C PHE A 701 -18.21 4.37 12.88
N TYR A 702 -19.20 4.89 12.18
CA TYR A 702 -19.23 4.87 10.73
C TYR A 702 -18.60 6.15 10.20
N SER A 703 -17.62 5.97 9.34
CA SER A 703 -16.97 7.03 8.61
C SER A 703 -16.96 6.74 7.11
N ASN A 704 -17.12 7.80 6.34
CA ASN A 704 -16.94 7.82 4.91
C ASN A 704 -16.33 9.16 4.51
N VAL A 705 -15.06 9.13 4.12
CA VAL A 705 -14.28 10.33 3.74
C VAL A 705 -14.78 10.88 2.40
N PHE A 706 -15.46 10.05 1.59
CA PHE A 706 -16.08 10.48 0.32
C PHE A 706 -17.54 10.90 0.49
N PRO A 707 -18.01 11.96 -0.19
CA PRO A 707 -19.42 12.29 -0.25
C PRO A 707 -20.20 11.17 -0.95
N SER A 708 -21.20 10.60 -0.28
CA SER A 708 -22.09 9.59 -0.88
C SER A 708 -22.98 10.23 -1.96
N ARG A 709 -23.60 9.42 -2.84
CA ARG A 709 -24.58 9.88 -3.86
C ARG A 709 -25.72 10.76 -3.31
N PHE A 710 -25.95 10.77 -1.99
CA PHE A 710 -27.04 11.47 -1.33
C PHE A 710 -26.60 12.47 -0.25
N SER A 711 -25.29 12.64 0.00
CA SER A 711 -24.79 13.57 1.01
C SER A 711 -23.42 14.14 0.64
N TYR A 712 -23.33 15.46 0.60
CA TYR A 712 -22.20 16.25 0.09
C TYR A 712 -21.07 16.50 1.12
N SER A 713 -21.03 15.76 2.23
CA SER A 713 -20.03 15.95 3.28
C SER A 713 -19.51 14.61 3.79
N PRO A 714 -18.23 14.53 4.20
CA PRO A 714 -17.71 13.38 4.93
C PRO A 714 -18.66 13.00 6.07
N VAL A 715 -18.96 11.72 6.18
CA VAL A 715 -19.80 11.21 7.26
C VAL A 715 -18.89 10.72 8.37
N TRP A 716 -19.14 11.12 9.61
CA TRP A 716 -18.55 10.55 10.81
C TRP A 716 -19.63 10.49 11.88
N LYS A 717 -20.28 9.32 12.04
CA LYS A 717 -21.43 9.16 12.94
C LYS A 717 -21.27 7.92 13.81
N PRO A 718 -21.60 8.02 15.11
CA PRO A 718 -21.50 6.87 16.00
C PRO A 718 -22.58 5.83 15.67
N ILE A 719 -22.25 4.56 15.83
CA ILE A 719 -23.21 3.45 15.66
C ILE A 719 -24.42 3.58 16.60
N SER A 720 -24.26 4.29 17.72
CA SER A 720 -25.34 4.60 18.68
C SER A 720 -26.42 5.55 18.16
N ASP A 721 -26.27 6.11 16.96
CA ASP A 721 -27.31 6.92 16.31
C ASP A 721 -28.21 6.07 15.38
N TYR A 722 -27.94 4.77 15.28
CA TYR A 722 -28.64 3.84 14.40
C TYR A 722 -29.42 2.81 15.24
N PRO A 723 -30.76 2.98 15.43
CA PRO A 723 -31.56 2.14 16.32
C PRO A 723 -31.45 0.64 16.02
N ASP A 724 -31.42 0.27 14.74
CA ASP A 724 -31.27 -1.13 14.34
C ASP A 724 -29.93 -1.74 14.77
N SER A 725 -28.85 -0.97 14.69
CA SER A 725 -27.52 -1.43 15.12
C SER A 725 -27.49 -1.59 16.65
N ILE A 726 -28.08 -0.65 17.40
CA ILE A 726 -28.25 -0.80 18.86
C ILE A 726 -29.03 -2.07 19.17
N GLY A 727 -30.15 -2.30 18.49
CA GLY A 727 -30.98 -3.49 18.67
C GLY A 727 -30.20 -4.79 18.46
N ILE A 728 -29.40 -4.87 17.39
CA ILE A 728 -28.57 -6.05 17.08
C ILE A 728 -27.49 -6.27 18.15
N LEU A 729 -26.81 -5.21 18.60
CA LEU A 729 -25.76 -5.35 19.61
C LEU A 729 -26.33 -5.75 20.98
N GLN A 730 -27.48 -5.19 21.39
CA GLN A 730 -28.17 -5.65 22.61
C GLN A 730 -28.68 -7.09 22.48
N TYR A 731 -29.17 -7.47 21.29
CA TYR A 731 -29.60 -8.82 21.00
C TYR A 731 -28.45 -9.84 21.08
N ALA A 732 -27.27 -9.48 20.56
CA ALA A 732 -26.05 -10.27 20.68
C ALA A 732 -25.62 -10.40 22.15
N LYS A 733 -25.63 -9.28 22.91
CA LYS A 733 -25.33 -9.27 24.35
C LYS A 733 -26.27 -10.19 25.14
N ALA A 734 -27.57 -10.16 24.86
CA ALA A 734 -28.56 -11.05 25.49
C ALA A 734 -28.35 -12.54 25.17
N ARG A 735 -27.54 -12.85 24.14
CA ARG A 735 -27.12 -14.22 23.75
C ARG A 735 -25.69 -14.54 24.17
N ASN A 736 -25.12 -13.78 25.11
CA ASN A 736 -23.78 -13.97 25.66
C ASN A 736 -22.66 -13.85 24.61
N ALA A 737 -22.82 -13.00 23.61
CA ALA A 737 -21.73 -12.65 22.72
C ALA A 737 -20.64 -11.86 23.48
N ASP A 738 -19.38 -12.19 23.21
CA ASP A 738 -18.25 -11.36 23.61
C ASP A 738 -18.09 -10.19 22.62
N PHE A 739 -17.52 -9.07 23.08
CA PHE A 739 -17.32 -7.88 22.24
C PHE A 739 -15.84 -7.55 22.12
N VAL A 740 -15.39 -7.25 20.92
CA VAL A 740 -14.03 -6.79 20.59
C VAL A 740 -14.13 -5.35 20.07
N PHE A 741 -13.31 -4.46 20.61
CA PHE A 741 -13.18 -3.09 20.14
C PHE A 741 -12.28 -3.11 18.90
N HIS A 742 -12.88 -3.02 17.72
CA HIS A 742 -12.20 -3.21 16.45
C HIS A 742 -12.01 -1.89 15.72
N GLY A 743 -10.90 -1.20 16.00
CA GLY A 743 -10.73 0.19 15.56
C GLY A 743 -11.81 1.11 16.12
N VAL A 744 -11.70 2.41 15.83
CA VAL A 744 -12.75 3.39 16.13
C VAL A 744 -13.64 3.61 14.92
N ALA A 745 -13.05 3.68 13.73
CA ALA A 745 -13.81 3.87 12.49
C ALA A 745 -13.23 3.13 11.27
N HIS A 746 -11.96 2.71 11.33
CA HIS A 746 -11.07 2.29 10.24
C HIS A 746 -10.39 3.44 9.48
N GLN A 747 -10.69 4.71 9.79
CA GLN A 747 -10.06 5.88 9.15
C GLN A 747 -9.16 6.67 10.09
N ALA A 748 -8.05 7.12 9.53
CA ALA A 748 -7.07 7.99 10.18
C ALA A 748 -7.52 9.47 10.13
N GLY A 749 -8.65 9.79 10.76
CA GLY A 749 -9.23 11.14 10.67
C GLY A 749 -9.70 11.48 9.25
N ASN A 750 -9.05 12.47 8.62
CA ASN A 750 -9.34 12.89 7.24
C ASN A 750 -8.49 12.15 6.19
N TYR A 751 -7.53 11.32 6.61
CA TYR A 751 -6.68 10.55 5.70
C TYR A 751 -7.35 9.25 5.28
N ILE A 752 -7.11 8.84 4.03
CA ILE A 752 -7.37 7.49 3.55
C ILE A 752 -6.13 6.67 3.88
N GLY A 753 -6.20 5.89 4.95
CA GLY A 753 -5.12 5.03 5.42
C GLY A 753 -5.12 3.64 4.76
N GLY A 754 -5.86 3.47 3.65
CA GLY A 754 -6.04 2.16 3.02
C GLY A 754 -6.73 2.21 1.66
N TYR A 755 -7.82 1.46 1.51
CA TYR A 755 -8.39 1.14 0.20
C TYR A 755 -9.44 2.15 -0.28
N MET A 756 -10.41 2.51 0.58
CA MET A 756 -11.66 3.12 0.12
C MET A 756 -12.15 4.30 0.97
N GLY A 757 -11.48 4.64 2.07
CA GLY A 757 -11.91 5.76 2.92
C GLY A 757 -13.27 5.55 3.59
N ILE A 758 -13.78 4.31 3.60
CA ILE A 758 -15.04 3.91 4.24
C ILE A 758 -14.76 2.88 5.35
N THR A 759 -15.58 2.91 6.39
CA THR A 759 -15.43 2.03 7.55
C THR A 759 -15.33 0.56 7.14
N GLY A 760 -14.43 -0.18 7.80
CA GLY A 760 -14.05 -1.56 7.46
C GLY A 760 -12.94 -1.68 6.41
N SER A 761 -12.64 -0.64 5.63
CA SER A 761 -11.71 -0.76 4.48
C SER A 761 -10.29 -0.25 4.73
N ASP A 762 -10.05 0.58 5.73
CA ASP A 762 -8.77 1.27 5.89
C ASP A 762 -8.06 0.84 7.20
N PHE A 763 -6.75 1.10 7.33
CA PHE A 763 -5.93 0.60 8.44
C PHE A 763 -6.03 1.41 9.74
N GLU A 764 -6.71 2.56 9.75
CA GLU A 764 -6.86 3.52 10.86
C GLU A 764 -5.59 4.13 11.46
N PHE A 765 -4.56 3.34 11.75
CA PHE A 765 -3.34 3.69 12.47
C PHE A 765 -2.08 3.53 11.61
N TRP A 766 -2.26 3.36 10.30
CA TRP A 766 -1.18 3.13 9.34
C TRP A 766 -1.53 3.72 7.98
N MET A 767 -0.53 4.27 7.29
CA MET A 767 -0.69 4.74 5.92
C MET A 767 -0.33 3.62 4.95
N PHE A 768 -1.34 3.01 4.34
CA PHE A 768 -1.16 2.11 3.20
C PHE A 768 -1.55 2.84 1.89
N PRO A 769 -0.76 2.72 0.80
CA PRO A 769 0.36 1.80 0.56
C PRO A 769 1.75 2.34 0.94
N GLU A 770 1.85 3.54 1.51
CA GLU A 770 3.12 4.18 1.88
C GLU A 770 3.95 3.33 2.87
N ASN A 771 3.27 2.50 3.65
CA ASN A 771 3.80 1.68 4.73
C ASN A 771 4.60 2.50 5.75
N VAL A 772 3.95 3.53 6.27
CA VAL A 772 4.50 4.40 7.31
C VAL A 772 3.46 4.71 8.38
N PRO A 773 3.86 5.11 9.60
CA PRO A 773 2.97 5.70 10.60
C PRO A 773 2.21 6.91 10.06
N LEU A 774 1.14 7.29 10.76
CA LEU A 774 0.39 8.51 10.42
C LEU A 774 1.27 9.77 10.54
N PRO A 775 1.06 10.81 9.69
CA PRO A 775 1.89 12.03 9.73
C PRO A 775 1.93 12.76 11.08
N ASN A 776 0.88 12.63 11.91
CA ASN A 776 0.76 13.24 13.23
C ASN A 776 0.62 12.18 14.34
N ASP A 777 1.25 11.02 14.16
CA ASP A 777 1.19 9.93 15.12
C ASP A 777 1.72 10.35 16.50
N SER A 778 0.88 10.22 17.53
CA SER A 778 1.19 10.59 18.90
C SER A 778 0.22 9.95 19.89
N THR A 779 0.67 9.71 21.13
CA THR A 779 -0.19 9.09 22.15
C THR A 779 -1.44 9.90 22.46
N ASP A 780 -1.38 11.23 22.39
CA ASP A 780 -2.56 12.09 22.58
C ASP A 780 -3.59 11.93 21.45
N PHE A 781 -3.13 11.92 20.20
CA PHE A 781 -4.01 11.73 19.04
C PHE A 781 -4.73 10.37 19.11
N ILE A 782 -3.98 9.32 19.45
CA ILE A 782 -4.52 7.96 19.53
C ILE A 782 -5.48 7.85 20.71
N LEU A 783 -5.13 8.36 21.89
CA LEU A 783 -6.03 8.35 23.06
C LEU A 783 -7.30 9.17 22.81
N ASP A 784 -7.22 10.33 22.13
CA ASP A 784 -8.39 11.12 21.70
C ASP A 784 -9.34 10.28 20.85
N LEU A 785 -8.78 9.51 19.91
CA LEU A 785 -9.57 8.66 19.02
C LEU A 785 -10.20 7.49 19.80
N LEU A 786 -9.41 6.76 20.59
CA LEU A 786 -9.88 5.63 21.40
C LEU A 786 -10.96 6.03 22.41
N GLU A 787 -10.84 7.20 23.04
CA GLU A 787 -11.84 7.72 24.00
C GLU A 787 -13.18 8.02 23.34
N LYS A 788 -13.20 8.44 22.06
CA LYS A 788 -14.46 8.58 21.31
C LYS A 788 -15.14 7.22 21.15
N GLY A 789 -14.41 6.19 20.75
CA GLY A 789 -14.97 4.84 20.61
C GLY A 789 -15.41 4.24 21.96
N GLU A 790 -14.61 4.42 23.01
CA GLU A 790 -14.94 4.02 24.38
C GLU A 790 -16.27 4.63 24.85
N HIS A 791 -16.46 5.93 24.63
CA HIS A 791 -17.70 6.62 24.97
C HIS A 791 -18.94 5.97 24.32
N ILE A 792 -18.81 5.49 23.08
CA ILE A 792 -19.90 4.81 22.38
C ILE A 792 -20.18 3.43 22.99
N PHE A 793 -19.15 2.65 23.31
CA PHE A 793 -19.31 1.40 24.05
C PHE A 793 -19.99 1.60 25.41
N HIS A 794 -19.61 2.64 26.15
CA HIS A 794 -20.26 3.02 27.40
C HIS A 794 -21.74 3.38 27.20
N LYS A 795 -22.08 4.18 26.18
CA LYS A 795 -23.48 4.52 25.83
C LYS A 795 -24.31 3.29 25.46
N LEU A 796 -23.69 2.29 24.84
CA LEU A 796 -24.33 1.00 24.53
C LEU A 796 -24.40 0.06 25.75
N GLY A 797 -23.77 0.40 26.88
CA GLY A 797 -23.66 -0.49 28.04
C GLY A 797 -22.91 -1.79 27.71
N ILE A 798 -21.94 -1.73 26.79
CA ILE A 798 -21.12 -2.86 26.35
C ILE A 798 -19.69 -2.59 26.78
N LYS A 799 -19.07 -3.53 27.50
CA LYS A 799 -17.64 -3.50 27.81
C LYS A 799 -16.93 -4.52 26.93
N PRO A 800 -16.13 -4.10 25.94
CA PRO A 800 -15.35 -5.02 25.13
C PRO A 800 -14.26 -5.68 25.96
N VAL A 801 -13.90 -6.89 25.59
CA VAL A 801 -12.99 -7.76 26.34
C VAL A 801 -11.60 -7.87 25.70
N ALA A 802 -11.50 -7.49 24.43
CA ALA A 802 -10.24 -7.39 23.70
C ALA A 802 -10.28 -6.20 22.72
N TRP A 803 -9.09 -5.75 22.32
CA TRP A 803 -8.85 -4.82 21.22
C TRP A 803 -8.49 -5.58 19.96
N GLU A 804 -8.85 -5.04 18.81
CA GLU A 804 -8.40 -5.55 17.51
C GLU A 804 -7.99 -4.38 16.62
N ASN A 805 -6.70 -4.37 16.26
CA ASN A 805 -6.14 -3.35 15.39
C ASN A 805 -6.64 -3.54 13.94
N PRO A 806 -7.32 -2.54 13.32
CA PRO A 806 -7.77 -2.61 11.93
C PRO A 806 -6.67 -3.02 10.97
N HIS A 807 -6.93 -4.11 10.21
CA HIS A 807 -6.00 -4.66 9.22
C HIS A 807 -4.56 -4.92 9.74
N TYR A 808 -4.40 -5.06 11.06
CA TYR A 808 -3.18 -5.48 11.74
C TYR A 808 -1.95 -4.56 11.65
N ALA A 809 -2.04 -3.38 11.04
CA ALA A 809 -0.90 -2.45 10.95
C ALA A 809 -1.11 -1.19 11.80
N CYS A 810 -0.09 -0.83 12.58
CA CYS A 810 0.00 0.42 13.32
C CYS A 810 1.48 0.72 13.59
N SER A 811 1.78 1.89 14.14
CA SER A 811 3.15 2.21 14.52
C SER A 811 3.62 1.40 15.73
N VAL A 812 4.93 1.45 15.99
CA VAL A 812 5.51 0.85 17.21
C VAL A 812 4.99 1.57 18.47
N LEU A 813 4.82 2.90 18.39
CA LEU A 813 4.28 3.70 19.48
C LEU A 813 2.86 3.23 19.84
N ASP A 814 2.03 3.03 18.81
CA ASP A 814 0.65 2.56 18.94
C ASP A 814 0.58 1.17 19.53
N SER A 815 1.42 0.24 19.03
CA SER A 815 1.48 -1.13 19.54
C SER A 815 1.81 -1.18 21.03
N ILE A 816 2.78 -0.36 21.48
CA ILE A 816 3.13 -0.24 22.91
C ILE A 816 1.96 0.35 23.69
N LEU A 817 1.34 1.43 23.18
CA LEU A 817 0.20 2.07 23.83
C LEU A 817 -0.98 1.09 23.98
N PHE A 818 -1.33 0.35 22.93
CA PHE A 818 -2.40 -0.65 22.95
C PHE A 818 -2.12 -1.74 23.99
N GLY A 819 -0.88 -2.22 24.10
CA GLY A 819 -0.46 -3.15 25.15
C GLY A 819 -0.59 -2.61 26.57
N LYS A 820 -0.61 -1.27 26.76
CA LYS A 820 -0.80 -0.63 28.07
C LYS A 820 -2.27 -0.31 28.37
N VAL A 821 -3.09 0.01 27.36
CA VAL A 821 -4.48 0.48 27.57
C VAL A 821 -5.54 -0.59 27.33
N PHE A 822 -5.19 -1.71 26.71
CA PHE A 822 -6.03 -2.89 26.57
C PHE A 822 -5.42 -4.09 27.27
N GLU A 823 -6.27 -4.95 27.84
CA GLU A 823 -5.82 -6.14 28.56
C GLU A 823 -5.49 -7.29 27.61
N TRP A 824 -6.25 -7.44 26.53
CA TRP A 824 -6.04 -8.44 25.50
C TRP A 824 -6.19 -7.81 24.12
N ASN A 825 -5.37 -8.27 23.17
CA ASN A 825 -5.42 -7.91 21.77
C ASN A 825 -5.74 -9.17 20.96
N TYR A 826 -6.77 -9.17 20.14
CA TYR A 826 -7.19 -10.30 19.33
C TYR A 826 -6.87 -10.04 17.86
N HIS A 827 -5.60 -10.17 17.52
CA HIS A 827 -5.09 -9.71 16.24
C HIS A 827 -3.75 -10.36 15.88
N ARG A 828 -3.25 -10.06 14.68
CA ARG A 828 -1.85 -10.28 14.28
C ARG A 828 -1.09 -8.94 14.43
N SER A 829 0.21 -9.02 14.69
CA SER A 829 1.06 -7.84 14.90
C SER A 829 2.20 -7.79 13.88
N LEU A 830 2.61 -6.57 13.54
CA LEU A 830 3.83 -6.27 12.80
C LEU A 830 4.94 -5.92 13.77
N TYR A 831 6.13 -6.48 13.57
CA TYR A 831 7.29 -6.25 14.42
C TYR A 831 8.44 -5.63 13.63
N PHE A 832 8.95 -4.52 14.16
CA PHE A 832 10.01 -3.71 13.57
C PHE A 832 11.32 -3.84 14.37
N LYS A 833 12.46 -3.42 13.79
CA LYS A 833 13.66 -3.16 14.59
C LYS A 833 13.37 -1.93 15.45
N THR A 834 13.31 -2.13 16.76
CA THR A 834 12.84 -1.14 17.72
C THR A 834 13.80 -1.01 18.89
N HIS A 835 13.99 0.23 19.35
CA HIS A 835 14.62 0.58 20.61
C HIS A 835 13.62 1.34 21.50
N ILE A 836 13.19 0.70 22.60
CA ILE A 836 12.28 1.29 23.59
C ILE A 836 13.13 1.99 24.65
N GLN A 837 13.12 3.32 24.65
CA GLN A 837 13.87 4.13 25.62
C GLN A 837 13.10 4.26 26.94
N GLN A 838 11.77 4.38 26.85
CA GLN A 838 10.89 4.52 28.00
C GLN A 838 9.50 3.95 27.68
N GLU A 839 8.96 3.10 28.54
CA GLU A 839 7.66 2.43 28.33
C GLU A 839 6.44 3.20 28.88
N GLY A 840 6.66 4.32 29.57
CA GLY A 840 5.63 5.07 30.29
C GLY A 840 5.05 4.36 31.52
N ALA A 841 4.71 5.10 32.57
CA ALA A 841 4.27 4.54 33.85
C ALA A 841 2.77 4.19 33.92
N LEU A 842 2.18 3.66 32.84
CA LEU A 842 0.77 3.20 32.86
C LEU A 842 0.61 1.95 33.74
N GLN A 843 -0.57 1.85 34.36
CA GLN A 843 -0.95 0.82 35.35
C GLN A 843 -2.30 0.25 34.95
N PRO A 844 -2.72 -0.94 35.43
CA PRO A 844 -4.02 -1.52 35.07
C PRO A 844 -5.22 -0.59 35.26
N ARG A 845 -5.19 0.30 36.28
CA ARG A 845 -6.22 1.32 36.51
C ARG A 845 -6.35 2.37 35.39
N HIS A 846 -5.37 2.48 34.50
CA HIS A 846 -5.36 3.41 33.36
C HIS A 846 -5.90 2.79 32.07
N ARG A 847 -6.32 1.52 32.07
CA ARG A 847 -6.90 0.90 30.88
C ARG A 847 -8.16 1.62 30.40
N MET A 848 -8.46 1.51 29.11
CA MET A 848 -9.54 2.29 28.46
C MET A 848 -10.85 2.25 29.22
N PHE A 849 -11.27 1.06 29.66
CA PHE A 849 -12.57 0.83 30.32
C PHE A 849 -12.52 0.81 31.85
N GLU A 850 -11.37 1.09 32.47
CA GLU A 850 -11.24 1.27 33.93
C GLU A 850 -11.00 2.74 34.32
N CYS A 851 -10.58 3.56 33.37
CA CYS A 851 -10.15 4.95 33.56
C CYS A 851 -11.13 5.92 32.88
N LEU A 852 -12.33 6.06 33.45
CA LEU A 852 -13.45 6.77 32.84
C LEU A 852 -13.64 8.22 33.31
N SER A 853 -13.16 8.56 34.51
CA SER A 853 -13.21 9.93 35.02
C SER A 853 -12.21 10.83 34.31
N GLU A 854 -12.53 12.11 34.13
CA GLU A 854 -11.63 13.09 33.49
C GLU A 854 -10.26 13.19 34.19
N GLU A 855 -10.23 13.13 35.52
CA GLU A 855 -8.99 13.10 36.30
C GLU A 855 -8.10 11.91 35.92
N CYS A 856 -8.67 10.70 35.90
CA CYS A 856 -7.95 9.51 35.48
C CYS A 856 -7.50 9.60 34.01
N ARG A 857 -8.34 10.10 33.09
CA ARG A 857 -7.98 10.25 31.67
C ARG A 857 -6.79 11.21 31.50
N SER A 858 -6.77 12.30 32.27
CA SER A 858 -5.65 13.24 32.31
C SER A 858 -4.36 12.57 32.82
N ASP A 859 -4.44 11.79 33.92
CA ASP A 859 -3.31 11.00 34.45
C ASP A 859 -2.80 9.96 33.43
N ARG A 860 -3.72 9.26 32.74
CA ARG A 860 -3.38 8.32 31.66
C ARG A 860 -2.60 9.01 30.54
N ARG A 861 -3.06 10.17 30.07
CA ARG A 861 -2.39 10.93 29.01
C ARG A 861 -1.01 11.41 29.43
N ALA A 862 -0.90 11.94 30.65
CA ALA A 862 0.38 12.37 31.20
C ALA A 862 1.41 11.22 31.20
N ARG A 863 1.00 10.02 31.64
CA ARG A 863 1.85 8.81 31.63
C ARG A 863 2.13 8.27 30.24
N ALA A 864 1.17 8.36 29.32
CA ALA A 864 1.36 7.89 27.94
C ALA A 864 2.35 8.76 27.15
N ARG A 865 2.43 10.07 27.43
CA ARG A 865 3.44 10.96 26.84
C ARG A 865 4.87 10.61 27.24
N GLU A 866 5.06 9.83 28.30
CA GLU A 866 6.38 9.35 28.71
C GLU A 866 6.90 8.22 27.82
N ILE A 867 6.07 7.61 26.97
CA ILE A 867 6.52 6.57 26.04
C ILE A 867 7.48 7.18 25.02
N LYS A 868 8.69 6.65 24.96
CA LYS A 868 9.74 7.06 24.02
C LYS A 868 10.28 5.84 23.29
N VAL A 869 10.15 5.86 21.97
CA VAL A 869 10.52 4.74 21.12
C VAL A 869 11.12 5.22 19.81
N GLU A 870 12.14 4.49 19.36
CA GLU A 870 12.73 4.64 18.04
C GLU A 870 12.54 3.33 17.26
N SER A 871 12.21 3.43 15.98
CA SER A 871 11.98 2.24 15.16
C SER A 871 12.42 2.45 13.72
N ASP A 872 13.09 1.44 13.15
CA ASP A 872 13.31 1.35 11.72
C ASP A 872 12.11 0.68 11.05
N ILE A 873 11.33 1.49 10.32
CA ILE A 873 10.11 1.06 9.62
C ILE A 873 10.37 0.56 8.20
N SER A 874 11.64 0.44 7.78
CA SER A 874 11.98 0.04 6.40
C SER A 874 11.73 -1.44 6.10
N GLU A 875 11.71 -2.28 7.14
CA GLU A 875 11.37 -3.70 7.11
C GLU A 875 10.55 -4.07 8.36
N PHE A 876 9.71 -5.09 8.22
CA PHE A 876 8.91 -5.61 9.33
C PHE A 876 8.71 -7.12 9.21
N GLY A 877 8.51 -7.78 10.36
CA GLY A 877 8.06 -9.16 10.44
C GLY A 877 6.57 -9.20 10.83
N GLY A 878 5.73 -9.69 9.93
CA GLY A 878 4.37 -10.10 10.30
C GLY A 878 4.42 -11.45 11.02
N GLN A 879 3.71 -11.58 12.14
CA GLN A 879 3.76 -12.80 12.94
C GLN A 879 2.37 -13.33 13.28
N ILE A 880 2.26 -14.66 13.27
CA ILE A 880 1.07 -15.43 13.67
C ILE A 880 1.42 -16.20 14.94
N PHE A 881 0.50 -16.25 15.90
CA PHE A 881 0.69 -16.96 17.16
C PHE A 881 -0.23 -18.17 17.23
N PRO A 882 0.29 -19.40 17.41
CA PRO A 882 -0.57 -20.58 17.52
C PRO A 882 -1.26 -20.66 18.89
N TYR A 883 -0.59 -20.17 19.94
CA TYR A 883 -1.04 -20.20 21.33
C TYR A 883 -1.02 -18.79 21.93
N THR A 884 -1.71 -18.61 23.06
CA THR A 884 -1.83 -17.32 23.75
C THR A 884 -0.47 -16.74 24.10
N ILE A 885 -0.25 -15.46 23.76
CA ILE A 885 0.94 -14.71 24.17
C ILE A 885 0.54 -13.83 25.35
N TYR A 886 1.21 -13.98 26.50
CA TYR A 886 0.89 -13.17 27.67
C TYR A 886 1.59 -11.81 27.61
N LYS A 887 2.76 -11.74 26.98
CA LYS A 887 3.49 -10.50 26.78
C LYS A 887 4.42 -10.62 25.56
N ASP A 888 4.15 -9.85 24.52
CA ASP A 888 5.06 -9.68 23.38
C ASP A 888 6.11 -8.58 23.66
N ILE A 889 7.00 -8.30 22.71
CA ILE A 889 8.04 -7.27 22.87
C ILE A 889 7.50 -5.83 22.99
N TYR A 890 6.24 -5.60 22.62
CA TYR A 890 5.55 -4.32 22.81
C TYR A 890 4.72 -4.28 24.10
N GLY A 891 4.70 -5.38 24.85
CA GLY A 891 3.96 -5.52 26.09
C GLY A 891 2.52 -5.97 25.91
N GLN A 892 2.10 -6.33 24.70
CA GLN A 892 0.75 -6.78 24.40
C GLN A 892 0.52 -8.22 24.85
N SER A 893 -0.64 -8.49 25.43
CA SER A 893 -1.18 -9.86 25.53
C SER A 893 -2.03 -10.14 24.29
N ILE A 894 -1.83 -11.30 23.64
CA ILE A 894 -2.41 -11.62 22.33
C ILE A 894 -3.26 -12.91 22.40
N ILE A 895 -4.50 -12.80 21.94
CA ILE A 895 -5.41 -13.91 21.65
C ILE A 895 -5.08 -14.44 20.24
N PRO A 896 -4.83 -15.76 20.07
CA PRO A 896 -4.43 -16.33 18.77
C PRO A 896 -5.47 -16.17 17.66
N GLU A 897 -4.99 -15.92 16.44
CA GLU A 897 -5.75 -16.00 15.18
C GLU A 897 -4.97 -16.88 14.19
N THR A 898 -5.48 -18.09 13.89
CA THR A 898 -4.64 -19.20 13.38
C THR A 898 -5.20 -19.94 12.17
N LEU A 899 -6.44 -19.65 11.78
CA LEU A 899 -7.09 -20.28 10.64
C LEU A 899 -7.38 -19.27 9.50
N GLY A 900 -7.42 -17.97 9.82
CA GLY A 900 -7.78 -16.90 8.87
C GLY A 900 -9.29 -16.81 8.62
N PHE A 901 -9.67 -16.31 7.45
CA PHE A 901 -11.06 -16.16 7.01
C PHE A 901 -11.16 -16.37 5.50
N ILE A 902 -12.37 -16.64 4.99
CA ILE A 902 -12.60 -16.73 3.54
C ILE A 902 -12.71 -15.31 2.95
N ASP A 903 -11.79 -14.95 2.06
CA ASP A 903 -11.76 -13.65 1.37
C ASP A 903 -12.11 -13.79 -0.12
N TYR A 904 -12.94 -12.87 -0.64
CA TYR A 904 -13.47 -12.86 -2.01
C TYR A 904 -12.97 -11.68 -2.84
N THR A 905 -12.20 -10.75 -2.26
CA THR A 905 -11.90 -9.43 -2.86
C THR A 905 -10.43 -9.11 -3.10
N ALA A 906 -9.49 -9.85 -2.49
CA ALA A 906 -8.11 -9.35 -2.43
C ALA A 906 -7.01 -10.36 -2.73
N TYR A 907 -7.31 -11.53 -3.29
CA TYR A 907 -6.25 -12.44 -3.71
C TYR A 907 -5.76 -12.11 -5.12
N ARG A 908 -4.50 -11.66 -5.18
CA ARG A 908 -3.76 -11.55 -6.43
C ARG A 908 -3.47 -12.95 -6.99
N ALA A 909 -3.19 -13.01 -8.30
CA ALA A 909 -2.79 -14.21 -9.02
C ALA A 909 -1.67 -15.03 -8.32
N ASP A 910 -0.76 -14.32 -7.65
CA ASP A 910 0.40 -14.83 -6.92
C ASP A 910 0.11 -15.11 -5.43
N THR A 911 -1.14 -14.94 -4.96
CA THR A 911 -1.49 -15.31 -3.59
C THR A 911 -1.47 -16.82 -3.47
N TRP A 912 -0.42 -17.33 -2.84
CA TRP A 912 -0.22 -18.75 -2.68
C TRP A 912 -1.08 -19.31 -1.53
N ARG A 913 -1.96 -20.27 -1.84
CA ARG A 913 -2.90 -20.93 -0.90
C ARG A 913 -3.81 -19.97 -0.11
N PRO A 914 -4.64 -19.17 -0.81
CA PRO A 914 -5.68 -18.37 -0.16
C PRO A 914 -6.62 -19.27 0.65
N VAL A 915 -7.28 -18.70 1.66
CA VAL A 915 -8.43 -19.40 2.26
C VAL A 915 -9.59 -19.21 1.30
N SER A 916 -9.66 -20.10 0.33
CA SER A 916 -10.63 -19.99 -0.74
C SER A 916 -11.99 -20.55 -0.33
N ASN A 917 -12.02 -21.56 0.54
CA ASN A 917 -13.23 -22.26 0.95
C ASN A 917 -13.11 -22.85 2.37
N HIS A 918 -14.18 -23.47 2.89
CA HIS A 918 -14.18 -24.03 4.25
C HIS A 918 -13.18 -25.18 4.46
N LEU A 919 -12.88 -25.97 3.42
CA LEU A 919 -11.93 -27.08 3.53
C LEU A 919 -10.51 -26.58 3.80
N ASP A 920 -10.16 -25.36 3.37
CA ASP A 920 -8.87 -24.75 3.71
C ASP A 920 -8.76 -24.47 5.22
N ILE A 921 -9.83 -23.93 5.83
CA ILE A 921 -9.92 -23.71 7.28
C ILE A 921 -9.81 -25.05 8.01
N LEU A 922 -10.56 -26.06 7.60
CA LEU A 922 -10.54 -27.39 8.22
C LEU A 922 -9.18 -28.09 8.05
N ARG A 923 -8.53 -27.92 6.90
CA ARG A 923 -7.18 -28.44 6.62
C ARG A 923 -6.14 -27.80 7.54
N ARG A 924 -6.19 -26.48 7.73
CA ARG A 924 -5.34 -25.76 8.71
C ARG A 924 -5.61 -26.24 10.12
N ALA A 925 -6.88 -26.39 10.51
CA ALA A 925 -7.27 -26.88 11.82
C ALA A 925 -6.77 -28.30 12.09
N LYS A 926 -6.76 -29.18 11.07
CA LYS A 926 -6.17 -30.52 11.18
C LYS A 926 -4.69 -30.46 11.54
N LYS A 927 -3.93 -29.55 10.91
CA LYS A 927 -2.50 -29.35 11.21
C LYS A 927 -2.26 -28.81 12.62
N LEU A 928 -3.11 -27.90 13.10
CA LEU A 928 -3.00 -27.38 14.47
C LEU A 928 -3.20 -28.46 15.55
N LYS A 929 -3.81 -29.62 15.23
CA LYS A 929 -3.94 -30.72 16.20
C LYS A 929 -2.59 -31.23 16.70
N VAL A 930 -1.55 -31.19 15.87
CA VAL A 930 -0.21 -31.66 16.24
C VAL A 930 0.65 -30.59 16.93
N ILE A 931 0.13 -29.37 17.11
CA ILE A 931 0.81 -28.23 17.75
C ILE A 931 0.26 -28.00 19.16
N ARG A 932 1.09 -28.15 20.20
CA ARG A 932 0.76 -27.96 21.62
C ARG A 932 0.35 -26.52 21.91
N GLY A 933 -0.65 -26.37 22.76
CA GLY A 933 -1.26 -25.08 23.10
C GLY A 933 -2.02 -24.39 21.98
N ALA A 934 -2.04 -24.93 20.75
CA ALA A 934 -2.67 -24.25 19.63
C ALA A 934 -4.18 -24.06 19.81
N VAL A 935 -4.66 -22.85 19.50
CA VAL A 935 -6.07 -22.47 19.47
C VAL A 935 -6.50 -22.33 18.01
N ALA A 936 -7.60 -22.99 17.61
CA ALA A 936 -8.17 -22.95 16.26
C ALA A 936 -9.10 -21.74 16.12
N SER A 937 -8.57 -20.62 15.63
CA SER A 937 -9.24 -19.32 15.67
C SER A 937 -9.43 -18.75 14.28
N PHE A 938 -10.68 -18.45 13.92
CA PHE A 938 -11.07 -17.89 12.63
C PHE A 938 -12.06 -16.74 12.81
N PHE A 939 -12.16 -15.89 11.80
CA PHE A 939 -13.17 -14.83 11.77
C PHE A 939 -14.01 -14.89 10.49
N TRP A 940 -15.13 -14.17 10.49
CA TRP A 940 -16.11 -14.22 9.42
C TRP A 940 -16.80 -12.87 9.19
N HIS A 941 -16.79 -12.40 7.96
CA HIS A 941 -17.49 -11.18 7.56
C HIS A 941 -18.97 -11.46 7.26
N PRO A 942 -19.92 -10.68 7.81
CA PRO A 942 -21.35 -10.86 7.54
C PRO A 942 -21.73 -10.77 6.05
N SER A 943 -20.99 -10.00 5.25
CA SER A 943 -21.19 -9.88 3.79
C SER A 943 -21.04 -11.22 3.07
N VAL A 944 -20.20 -12.12 3.58
CA VAL A 944 -19.93 -13.44 2.98
C VAL A 944 -21.14 -14.38 3.10
N LEU A 945 -22.03 -14.15 4.07
CA LEU A 945 -23.23 -14.98 4.29
C LEU A 945 -24.32 -14.80 3.22
N ASN A 946 -24.16 -13.83 2.32
CA ASN A 946 -25.15 -13.50 1.31
C ASN A 946 -25.23 -14.47 0.13
N GLY A 947 -24.29 -15.41 0.04
CA GLY A 947 -24.27 -16.45 -0.99
C GLY A 947 -23.77 -15.99 -2.37
N ASN A 948 -23.60 -14.68 -2.57
CA ASN A 948 -23.00 -14.10 -3.78
C ASN A 948 -21.48 -14.00 -3.70
N GLY A 949 -20.88 -14.44 -2.59
CA GLY A 949 -19.44 -14.57 -2.46
C GLY A 949 -18.88 -15.54 -3.50
N LEU A 950 -17.68 -15.26 -3.99
CA LEU A 950 -16.94 -16.11 -4.92
C LEU A 950 -15.81 -16.80 -4.16
N TYR A 951 -15.70 -18.12 -4.28
CA TYR A 951 -14.51 -18.88 -3.92
C TYR A 951 -13.42 -18.61 -4.95
N TYR A 952 -12.20 -18.32 -4.50
CA TYR A 952 -11.04 -18.21 -5.38
C TYR A 952 -10.50 -19.61 -5.71
N LEU A 953 -10.46 -20.01 -6.97
CA LEU A 953 -9.88 -21.30 -7.36
C LEU A 953 -8.35 -21.18 -7.53
N ASP A 954 -7.63 -22.30 -7.54
CA ASP A 954 -6.15 -22.35 -7.61
C ASP A 954 -5.53 -21.62 -8.84
N SER A 955 -6.35 -21.15 -9.79
CA SER A 955 -5.91 -20.35 -10.94
C SER A 955 -6.42 -18.90 -10.85
N PRO A 956 -5.55 -17.91 -11.13
CA PRO A 956 -5.93 -16.50 -11.18
C PRO A 956 -7.12 -16.23 -12.10
N GLY A 957 -8.15 -15.58 -11.57
CA GLY A 957 -9.35 -15.21 -12.34
C GLY A 957 -10.38 -16.33 -12.50
N SER A 958 -10.15 -17.51 -11.92
CA SER A 958 -11.16 -18.57 -11.84
C SER A 958 -11.87 -18.51 -10.48
N TYR A 959 -13.19 -18.44 -10.53
CA TYR A 959 -14.03 -18.30 -9.34
C TYR A 959 -15.14 -19.35 -9.39
N GLU A 960 -15.41 -20.00 -8.26
CA GLU A 960 -16.63 -20.79 -8.08
C GLU A 960 -17.58 -20.00 -7.19
N ALA A 961 -18.87 -19.96 -7.52
CA ALA A 961 -19.83 -19.34 -6.62
C ALA A 961 -19.85 -20.11 -5.29
N MET A 962 -19.73 -19.38 -4.17
CA MET A 962 -19.88 -19.96 -2.83
C MET A 962 -21.24 -20.65 -2.69
N ASN A 963 -22.23 -20.16 -3.45
CA ASN A 963 -23.61 -20.63 -3.59
C ASN A 963 -24.42 -20.61 -2.28
N ASN A 964 -23.78 -20.65 -1.09
CA ASN A 964 -24.41 -20.57 0.22
C ASN A 964 -23.41 -20.31 1.37
N GLY A 965 -23.07 -19.05 1.67
CA GLY A 965 -22.13 -18.72 2.75
C GLY A 965 -22.56 -19.16 4.16
N LYS A 966 -23.87 -19.28 4.40
CA LYS A 966 -24.41 -19.84 5.66
C LYS A 966 -24.05 -21.32 5.84
N LYS A 967 -24.14 -22.10 4.76
CA LYS A 967 -23.72 -23.50 4.74
C LYS A 967 -22.22 -23.60 5.01
N THR A 968 -21.42 -22.74 4.40
CA THR A 968 -19.96 -22.73 4.61
C THR A 968 -19.57 -22.50 6.07
N LEU A 969 -20.18 -21.50 6.75
CA LEU A 969 -19.93 -21.29 8.18
C LEU A 969 -20.36 -22.52 9.01
N THR A 970 -21.49 -23.14 8.67
CA THR A 970 -22.00 -24.34 9.34
C THR A 970 -21.01 -25.51 9.22
N GLU A 971 -20.48 -25.76 8.02
CA GLU A 971 -19.51 -26.83 7.73
C GLU A 971 -18.18 -26.63 8.46
N ILE A 972 -17.73 -25.38 8.62
CA ILE A 972 -16.53 -25.07 9.42
C ILE A 972 -16.77 -25.43 10.90
N ILE A 973 -17.87 -24.96 11.49
CA ILE A 973 -18.19 -25.21 12.89
C ILE A 973 -18.32 -26.72 13.16
N GLU A 974 -19.12 -27.42 12.34
CA GLU A 974 -19.33 -28.87 12.49
C GLU A 974 -18.05 -29.66 12.24
N GLY A 975 -17.24 -29.26 11.25
CA GLY A 975 -15.95 -29.87 10.97
C GLY A 975 -14.95 -29.73 12.13
N LEU A 976 -14.88 -28.55 12.75
CA LEU A 976 -14.04 -28.32 13.93
C LEU A 976 -14.50 -29.18 15.12
N GLN A 977 -15.81 -29.25 15.39
CA GLN A 977 -16.35 -30.11 16.44
C GLN A 977 -16.05 -31.59 16.18
N LYS A 978 -16.18 -32.06 14.93
CA LYS A 978 -15.86 -33.43 14.52
C LYS A 978 -14.37 -33.77 14.72
N MET A 979 -13.49 -32.77 14.60
CA MET A 979 -12.06 -32.91 14.93
C MET A 979 -11.76 -32.86 16.44
N GLY A 980 -12.80 -32.73 17.28
CA GLY A 980 -12.70 -32.67 18.73
C GLY A 980 -12.22 -31.31 19.26
N TYR A 981 -12.43 -30.23 18.52
CA TYR A 981 -12.27 -28.88 19.05
C TYR A 981 -13.47 -28.49 19.90
N VAL A 982 -13.22 -27.76 20.98
CA VAL A 982 -14.24 -27.19 21.87
C VAL A 982 -14.23 -25.68 21.71
N PHE A 983 -15.37 -25.08 21.36
CA PHE A 983 -15.46 -23.64 21.23
C PHE A 983 -15.43 -22.95 22.60
N ALA A 984 -14.63 -21.90 22.72
CA ALA A 984 -14.45 -21.13 23.95
C ALA A 984 -14.86 -19.66 23.77
N SER A 985 -15.27 -19.07 24.89
CA SER A 985 -15.45 -17.63 25.00
C SER A 985 -14.11 -16.95 25.19
N ILE A 986 -13.91 -15.78 24.57
CA ILE A 986 -12.74 -14.93 24.85
C ILE A 986 -12.85 -14.23 26.21
N SER A 987 -13.99 -14.35 26.89
CA SER A 987 -14.17 -14.00 28.30
C SER A 987 -13.85 -15.13 29.28
N ASP A 988 -13.44 -16.31 28.83
CA ASP A 988 -13.05 -17.38 29.75
C ASP A 988 -11.76 -17.03 30.49
N CYS A 989 -11.89 -16.68 31.77
CA CYS A 989 -10.81 -16.32 32.67
C CYS A 989 -9.72 -17.39 32.83
N LYS A 990 -10.01 -18.66 32.54
CA LYS A 990 -9.00 -19.73 32.58
C LYS A 990 -8.11 -19.73 31.35
N LEU A 991 -8.62 -19.24 30.21
CA LEU A 991 -7.90 -19.18 28.94
C LEU A 991 -7.25 -17.82 28.74
N PHE A 992 -7.97 -16.76 29.09
CA PHE A 992 -7.58 -15.36 28.95
C PHE A 992 -7.79 -14.66 30.30
N PRO A 993 -6.86 -14.83 31.25
CA PRO A 993 -6.97 -14.21 32.57
C PRO A 993 -7.04 -12.68 32.47
N ARG A 994 -7.88 -12.08 33.32
CA ARG A 994 -8.11 -10.64 33.37
C ARG A 994 -8.16 -10.15 34.81
N SER A 995 -7.93 -8.86 34.99
CA SER A 995 -7.93 -8.17 36.28
C SER A 995 -9.23 -8.32 37.10
N ASN A 996 -10.37 -8.53 36.43
CA ASN A 996 -11.67 -8.74 37.05
C ASN A 996 -12.09 -10.22 37.17
N CYS A 997 -11.21 -11.16 36.82
CA CYS A 997 -11.42 -12.58 37.06
C CYS A 997 -11.21 -12.88 38.55
N ILE A 998 -12.26 -13.36 39.21
CA ILE A 998 -12.23 -13.80 40.62
C ILE A 998 -11.67 -15.20 40.72
#